data_AF-A0A830D5M8-F1
#
_entry.id   AF-A0A830D5M8-F1
#
_cell.length_a   1.000
_cell.length_b   1.000
_cell.length_c   1.000
_cell.angle_alpha   90.00
_cell.angle_beta   90.00
_cell.angle_gamma   90.00
#
_symmetry.space_group_name_H-M   'P 1'
#
loop_
_entity.id
_entity.type
_entity.pdbx_description
1 polymer ?
#
loop_
_entity_poly.entity_id
_entity_poly.type
_entity_poly.pdbx_seq_one_letter_code
_entity_poly.pdbx_strand_id
1 'polypeptide(L)'
;MALRKQPTPPLPPSQSCYGLAPTLSVDPHLFSIRFLISSSTKYILISSSSLSSESITFLSAGTNISKFEAAELRLKCLSFLLEKLKEYKPSFDSSNLEGLEFYGWSDPGSLAVLNQSDNMECDDLFGIHPFYIAKGIDCSGAEGFEFRAPTTRRNASRVLRAMQLNRPVLLEGSPGVGKTSLIAAIGRFSGHTVVRINLSEQTDIMDLLGSDLPVESDEGIQFAWSDGILLQALKKGSWVLLDELNLAPQSVLEGLNAILDHRAEVFIPELGHSFKCPPSFRVFACQNPTYQGGGRKGLPKSFLNRFTKVYVDELVDEDYLSICTSQFPSIERSLLSKLVVFNKRLHQETMVHHKFGQDGSPWEFNLRDVIRSCQIIQGASEKSKFDCFLSSIYLQRMRTSADRKEVLKLYEEIFGVKPFINPHPRVKLNSYSVVVGDVSIERFLCQSSGMFSDNLKILPGLRHSLEAVGQCVKHQWLCILVGPPSSGKTSLIRLLAELTGNVVNELNLSSATDISELLGCFEQYNASRHYHLAIAQVERYMNEYSNLQLELSLEAFIRRKDLATRWLAFLSHINSSSAFIDDPRMSDSVPQLVQIIEQLKLDIDKQTLPLSWSQKDLDRTLSMIRKLEEDHQKRLHSVKFEWVTGILIKAIENGEWIVLENANLCNPTVLDRINSLVEQSGSITINECGTVEGNPVVVHPHPRFRMFLTVNPSYGEVSRAMRNRGVEIYLMQPWWLRDPICGNDVDEIELREVKRFIALCGIPVGKLVDMMAKGHIYAKHEGSSLDVSITYLELSRWVQLFQRLIQNGNQPAWSIQISWEHTYLSSFGEGKGKDVVSRAAVSFLSVSELYKFTSSEDCLLCLPGGWPAPLKLRDYVSYSKEACVRQNIMYLESVGSQIASQMFRGALNRGSKGKTPLAGGSKMIYLMDATLLHRLTYFNDSNGVLESSGAQNELELVVAQKKLAFAADWVIEQATESDYRLYIYWFEWFGSRLQPFFSFFNGFSVLLKTELKHSIWTRIFELRRELMSQSASNRDSAYLPILSIELINGCPSVGVLNSCRLLINLIKCVGSLRLSLQQWSVESSYSHNFKTQPFEPVLTSLRRVEEKVLDLLVESPSFDVLFKAYRDLFEHHTLFWHSVISSQTECRLISWRSLMKDAVKLQGICPAEAELFQASFW
;
A
#
# COMPACT_ATOMS: atom_id res chain seq x y z
N MET A 1 33.51 41.01 25.46
CA MET A 1 34.98 41.09 25.39
C MET A 1 35.44 40.39 24.13
N ALA A 2 35.98 41.16 23.19
CA ALA A 2 36.47 40.72 21.89
C ALA A 2 38.00 40.68 21.89
N LEU A 3 38.59 39.71 21.20
CA LEU A 3 39.98 39.74 20.68
C LEU A 3 39.97 38.96 19.35
N ARG A 4 39.76 39.63 18.20
CA ARG A 4 40.73 40.29 17.30
C ARG A 4 41.80 39.37 16.71
N LYS A 5 41.72 39.14 15.39
CA LYS A 5 42.87 39.25 14.48
C LYS A 5 42.45 40.05 13.22
N GLN A 6 43.34 40.94 12.81
CA GLN A 6 43.15 42.07 11.89
C GLN A 6 43.14 41.65 10.40
N PRO A 7 42.59 42.50 9.51
CA PRO A 7 42.69 42.39 8.05
C PRO A 7 43.73 43.37 7.46
N THR A 8 44.47 42.97 6.42
CA THR A 8 45.25 43.87 5.52
C THR A 8 45.36 43.20 4.12
N PRO A 9 45.74 43.90 3.02
CA PRO A 9 44.83 44.42 1.98
C PRO A 9 45.12 43.77 0.59
N PRO A 10 44.40 44.15 -0.49
CA PRO A 10 44.55 43.56 -1.83
C PRO A 10 45.55 44.35 -2.68
N LEU A 11 46.33 43.68 -3.55
CA LEU A 11 47.12 44.27 -4.66
C LEU A 11 47.72 43.13 -5.54
N PRO A 12 48.18 43.37 -6.79
CA PRO A 12 47.43 43.20 -8.05
C PRO A 12 48.09 42.11 -8.97
N PRO A 13 47.71 41.94 -10.26
CA PRO A 13 48.06 40.75 -11.03
C PRO A 13 49.46 40.87 -11.65
N SER A 14 50.23 39.78 -11.63
CA SER A 14 51.52 39.70 -12.31
C SER A 14 51.61 38.50 -13.25
N GLN A 15 52.24 38.77 -14.38
CA GLN A 15 52.45 37.94 -15.55
C GLN A 15 53.42 36.78 -15.30
N SER A 16 53.17 35.70 -16.06
CA SER A 16 54.12 34.74 -16.64
C SER A 16 55.48 34.50 -15.97
N CYS A 17 55.66 33.28 -15.46
CA CYS A 17 56.91 32.53 -15.60
C CYS A 17 56.55 31.12 -16.08
N TYR A 18 56.76 30.86 -17.38
CA TYR A 18 56.89 29.52 -17.94
C TYR A 18 58.19 28.91 -17.43
N GLY A 19 58.12 27.70 -16.86
CA GLY A 19 59.30 26.88 -16.61
C GLY A 19 59.11 25.75 -15.61
N LEU A 20 59.28 24.52 -16.12
CA LEU A 20 59.53 23.25 -15.43
C LEU A 20 58.31 22.48 -14.88
N ALA A 21 57.60 21.83 -15.82
CA ALA A 21 56.92 20.56 -15.53
C ALA A 21 57.94 19.41 -15.58
N PRO A 22 57.88 18.43 -14.67
CA PRO A 22 58.65 17.20 -14.80
C PRO A 22 58.09 16.38 -15.97
N THR A 23 58.95 16.02 -16.90
CA THR A 23 58.67 15.05 -17.96
C THR A 23 58.30 13.70 -17.35
N LEU A 24 57.00 13.39 -17.32
CA LEU A 24 56.51 12.03 -17.14
C LEU A 24 56.71 11.28 -18.47
N SER A 25 57.87 10.65 -18.63
CA SER A 25 58.10 9.64 -19.65
C SER A 25 57.30 8.39 -19.31
N VAL A 26 56.08 8.29 -19.82
CA VAL A 26 55.36 7.01 -19.85
C VAL A 26 55.80 6.29 -21.12
N ASP A 27 56.56 5.21 -20.96
CA ASP A 27 57.03 4.38 -22.07
C ASP A 27 55.84 3.70 -22.78
N PRO A 28 55.51 4.06 -24.04
CA PRO A 28 54.49 3.36 -24.82
C PRO A 28 54.88 1.90 -25.15
N HIS A 29 56.16 1.56 -24.96
CA HIS A 29 56.71 0.22 -25.17
C HIS A 29 56.15 -0.84 -24.19
N LEU A 30 55.76 -0.46 -22.97
CA LEU A 30 55.27 -1.41 -21.96
C LEU A 30 53.85 -1.96 -22.24
N PHE A 31 53.01 -1.16 -22.91
CA PHE A 31 51.68 -1.59 -23.36
C PHE A 31 51.76 -2.53 -24.57
N SER A 32 52.71 -2.28 -25.49
CA SER A 32 52.89 -3.08 -26.70
C SER A 32 53.47 -4.48 -26.42
N ILE A 33 54.33 -4.63 -25.42
CA ILE A 33 54.99 -5.91 -25.09
C ILE A 33 54.04 -6.87 -24.34
N ARG A 34 53.18 -6.35 -23.45
CA ARG A 34 52.19 -7.17 -22.71
C ARG A 34 51.17 -7.87 -23.61
N PHE A 35 50.93 -7.33 -24.81
CA PHE A 35 49.98 -7.87 -25.78
C PHE A 35 50.54 -9.01 -26.65
N LEU A 36 51.87 -9.07 -26.79
CA LEU A 36 52.57 -10.05 -27.62
C LEU A 36 52.80 -11.40 -26.92
N ILE A 37 52.68 -11.46 -25.59
CA ILE A 37 53.17 -12.60 -24.78
C ILE A 37 52.09 -13.69 -24.51
N SER A 38 50.79 -13.46 -24.74
CA SER A 38 49.74 -14.44 -24.41
C SER A 38 49.06 -15.11 -25.62
N SER A 39 49.62 -16.26 -26.01
CA SER A 39 49.02 -17.48 -26.60
C SER A 39 48.08 -17.45 -27.84
N SER A 40 48.41 -18.35 -28.79
CA SER A 40 47.61 -18.91 -29.91
C SER A 40 47.33 -18.04 -31.13
N THR A 41 47.92 -18.46 -32.25
CA THR A 41 48.09 -17.82 -33.57
C THR A 41 46.84 -17.53 -34.41
N LYS A 42 45.62 -17.65 -33.85
CA LYS A 42 44.34 -17.42 -34.56
C LYS A 42 43.63 -16.09 -34.22
N TYR A 43 43.87 -15.49 -33.05
CA TYR A 43 43.14 -14.28 -32.59
C TYR A 43 43.97 -12.99 -32.58
N ILE A 44 45.20 -13.05 -33.10
CA ILE A 44 46.23 -11.99 -33.04
C ILE A 44 45.78 -10.67 -33.71
N LEU A 45 44.82 -10.72 -34.63
CA LEU A 45 44.32 -9.58 -35.39
C LEU A 45 43.23 -8.74 -34.72
N ILE A 46 42.29 -9.43 -34.07
CA ILE A 46 40.98 -8.86 -33.71
C ILE A 46 41.12 -8.05 -32.40
N SER A 47 42.11 -8.40 -31.57
CA SER A 47 42.37 -7.78 -30.26
C SER A 47 43.42 -6.66 -30.29
N SER A 48 44.41 -6.71 -31.18
CA SER A 48 45.57 -5.81 -31.20
C SER A 48 45.25 -4.40 -31.75
N SER A 49 44.43 -4.30 -32.79
CA SER A 49 43.97 -3.04 -33.41
C SER A 49 43.11 -2.18 -32.49
N SER A 50 42.37 -2.81 -31.59
CA SER A 50 41.25 -2.18 -30.89
C SER A 50 41.54 -1.92 -29.40
N LEU A 51 42.39 -2.70 -28.73
CA LEU A 51 42.81 -2.40 -27.33
C LEU A 51 43.87 -1.29 -27.25
N SER A 52 44.72 -1.15 -28.29
CA SER A 52 45.55 0.04 -28.49
C SER A 52 44.67 1.27 -28.80
N SER A 53 43.57 1.10 -29.54
CA SER A 53 42.63 2.17 -29.88
C SER A 53 41.95 2.80 -28.66
N GLU A 54 41.65 2.01 -27.63
CA GLU A 54 40.99 2.44 -26.39
C GLU A 54 41.98 3.13 -25.43
N SER A 55 43.22 2.62 -25.34
CA SER A 55 44.30 3.19 -24.54
C SER A 55 44.70 4.60 -25.02
N ILE A 56 44.66 4.85 -26.33
CA ILE A 56 44.93 6.16 -26.93
C ILE A 56 43.80 7.16 -26.64
N THR A 57 42.55 6.71 -26.51
CA THR A 57 41.43 7.59 -26.14
C THR A 57 41.53 8.12 -24.71
N PHE A 58 42.25 7.42 -23.83
CA PHE A 58 42.53 7.90 -22.47
C PHE A 58 43.39 9.16 -22.45
N LEU A 59 44.18 9.39 -23.51
CA LEU A 59 44.81 10.67 -23.70
C LEU A 59 43.75 11.77 -23.88
N SER A 60 42.64 11.59 -24.60
CA SER A 60 41.65 12.68 -24.79
C SER A 60 40.88 13.12 -23.53
N ALA A 61 40.75 12.25 -22.51
CA ALA A 61 40.01 12.57 -21.28
C ALA A 61 40.89 13.20 -20.18
N GLY A 62 42.22 13.16 -20.32
CA GLY A 62 43.18 13.75 -19.37
C GLY A 62 44.29 14.60 -20.01
N THR A 63 44.38 14.63 -21.34
CA THR A 63 45.28 15.48 -22.13
C THR A 63 44.44 16.13 -23.24
N ASN A 64 44.71 17.38 -23.58
CA ASN A 64 43.97 18.18 -24.58
C ASN A 64 44.15 17.66 -26.02
N ILE A 65 43.81 16.40 -26.30
CA ILE A 65 43.91 15.80 -27.63
C ILE A 65 42.51 15.73 -28.25
N SER A 66 42.37 16.33 -29.44
CA SER A 66 41.10 16.39 -30.16
C SER A 66 40.68 15.01 -30.70
N LYS A 67 39.37 14.78 -30.92
CA LYS A 67 38.83 13.54 -31.52
C LYS A 67 39.53 13.18 -32.85
N PHE A 68 39.95 14.18 -33.61
CA PHE A 68 40.63 14.01 -34.90
C PHE A 68 42.07 13.50 -34.72
N GLU A 69 42.83 14.08 -33.79
CA GLU A 69 44.20 13.63 -33.48
C GLU A 69 44.23 12.24 -32.86
N ALA A 70 43.22 11.88 -32.04
CA ALA A 70 43.07 10.53 -31.52
C ALA A 70 42.80 9.50 -32.63
N ALA A 71 42.00 9.85 -33.64
CA ALA A 71 41.76 8.99 -34.80
C ALA A 71 43.03 8.81 -35.66
N GLU A 72 43.81 9.88 -35.83
CA GLU A 72 45.09 9.82 -36.56
C GLU A 72 46.13 8.95 -35.82
N LEU A 73 46.23 9.08 -34.49
CA LEU A 73 47.08 8.22 -33.66
C LEU A 73 46.66 6.75 -33.72
N ARG A 74 45.34 6.48 -33.74
CA ARG A 74 44.82 5.11 -33.93
C ARG A 74 45.26 4.50 -35.25
N LEU A 75 45.15 5.25 -36.35
CA LEU A 75 45.57 4.78 -37.67
C LEU A 75 47.07 4.49 -37.72
N LYS A 76 47.90 5.36 -37.11
CA LYS A 76 49.36 5.17 -37.01
C LYS A 76 49.76 3.98 -36.14
N CYS A 77 49.05 3.74 -35.04
CA CYS A 77 49.28 2.56 -34.20
C CYS A 77 48.80 1.27 -34.87
N LEU A 78 47.67 1.32 -35.59
CA LEU A 78 47.18 0.21 -36.38
C LEU A 78 48.18 -0.18 -37.47
N SER A 79 48.70 0.79 -38.23
CA SER A 79 49.69 0.54 -39.27
C SER A 79 50.97 -0.05 -38.69
N PHE A 80 51.46 0.46 -37.55
CA PHE A 80 52.62 -0.07 -36.83
C PHE A 80 52.41 -1.52 -36.36
N LEU A 81 51.24 -1.83 -35.81
CA LEU A 81 50.90 -3.19 -35.38
C LEU A 81 50.80 -4.15 -36.58
N LEU A 82 50.18 -3.71 -37.68
CA LEU A 82 50.09 -4.49 -38.91
C LEU A 82 51.48 -4.77 -39.52
N GLU A 83 52.40 -3.82 -39.46
CA GLU A 83 53.80 -4.01 -39.87
C GLU A 83 54.51 -5.05 -38.98
N LYS A 84 54.40 -4.92 -37.65
CA LYS A 84 54.99 -5.89 -36.70
C LYS A 84 54.38 -7.29 -36.81
N LEU A 85 53.11 -7.39 -37.19
CA LEU A 85 52.43 -8.66 -37.41
C LEU A 85 52.83 -9.34 -38.72
N LYS A 86 53.03 -8.57 -39.79
CA LYS A 86 53.57 -9.07 -41.06
C LYS A 86 55.01 -9.58 -40.90
N GLU A 87 55.82 -8.98 -40.02
CA GLU A 87 57.14 -9.51 -39.63
C GLU A 87 57.05 -10.88 -38.93
N TYR A 88 56.02 -11.11 -38.09
CA TYR A 88 55.86 -12.35 -37.32
C TYR A 88 55.17 -13.47 -38.10
N LYS A 89 54.35 -13.15 -39.11
CA LYS A 89 53.62 -14.10 -39.95
C LYS A 89 53.39 -13.54 -41.37
N PRO A 90 54.13 -13.98 -42.40
CA PRO A 90 54.02 -13.43 -43.75
C PRO A 90 52.78 -13.88 -44.54
N SER A 91 52.06 -14.93 -44.11
CA SER A 91 50.84 -15.47 -44.76
C SER A 91 49.55 -14.79 -44.29
N PHE A 92 49.63 -13.49 -43.97
CA PHE A 92 48.60 -12.76 -43.26
C PHE A 92 47.66 -12.01 -44.23
N ASP A 93 46.43 -12.50 -44.42
CA ASP A 93 45.41 -11.88 -45.31
C ASP A 93 44.69 -10.69 -44.66
N SER A 94 44.67 -9.55 -45.37
CA SER A 94 44.08 -8.29 -44.91
C SER A 94 42.57 -8.15 -45.11
N SER A 95 41.90 -9.13 -45.73
CA SER A 95 40.47 -9.07 -46.09
C SER A 95 39.51 -9.09 -44.90
N ASN A 96 39.91 -9.68 -43.75
CA ASN A 96 39.08 -9.71 -42.54
C ASN A 96 39.13 -8.40 -41.71
N LEU A 97 39.93 -7.40 -42.11
CA LEU A 97 40.08 -6.12 -41.39
C LEU A 97 38.99 -5.08 -41.72
N GLU A 98 38.37 -5.13 -42.91
CA GLU A 98 37.31 -4.17 -43.30
C GLU A 98 36.06 -4.28 -42.41
N GLY A 99 35.80 -5.46 -41.84
CA GLY A 99 34.73 -5.64 -40.84
C GLY A 99 35.03 -5.04 -39.46
N LEU A 100 36.31 -4.79 -39.12
CA LEU A 100 36.73 -4.32 -37.80
C LEU A 100 36.62 -2.79 -37.60
N GLU A 101 36.57 -2.01 -38.68
CA GLU A 101 36.43 -0.54 -38.63
C GLU A 101 35.10 -0.08 -38.00
N PHE A 102 34.05 -0.89 -38.12
CA PHE A 102 32.70 -0.58 -37.61
C PHE A 102 32.51 -0.82 -36.11
N TYR A 103 33.49 -1.40 -35.41
CA TYR A 103 33.40 -1.69 -33.98
C TYR A 103 34.06 -0.63 -33.09
N GLY A 104 34.64 0.42 -33.70
CA GLY A 104 35.01 1.65 -33.03
C GLY A 104 33.83 2.59 -32.82
N TRP A 105 34.01 3.67 -32.05
CA TRP A 105 33.03 4.73 -31.84
C TRP A 105 32.73 5.49 -33.16
N SER A 106 31.96 4.89 -34.08
CA SER A 106 31.40 5.59 -35.23
C SER A 106 30.05 6.21 -34.86
N ASP A 107 29.79 7.40 -35.42
CA ASP A 107 28.57 8.18 -35.22
C ASP A 107 27.30 7.35 -35.52
N PRO A 108 26.18 7.62 -34.83
CA PRO A 108 24.91 6.90 -34.99
C PRO A 108 24.28 7.01 -36.38
N GLY A 109 24.86 7.77 -37.32
CA GLY A 109 24.30 8.04 -38.65
C GLY A 109 24.58 6.99 -39.74
N SER A 110 25.47 6.01 -39.53
CA SER A 110 25.84 5.02 -40.55
C SER A 110 25.26 3.64 -40.25
N LEU A 111 23.93 3.51 -40.35
CA LEU A 111 23.15 2.32 -40.03
C LEU A 111 22.85 1.42 -41.25
N ALA A 112 23.58 1.58 -42.35
CA ALA A 112 23.42 0.74 -43.53
C ALA A 112 24.48 -0.37 -43.52
N VAL A 113 24.00 -1.63 -43.55
CA VAL A 113 24.74 -2.90 -43.69
C VAL A 113 25.18 -3.58 -42.37
N LEU A 114 24.20 -4.09 -41.61
CA LEU A 114 24.39 -5.22 -40.69
C LEU A 114 23.27 -6.26 -40.90
N ASN A 115 23.17 -6.79 -42.13
CA ASN A 115 22.37 -7.98 -42.46
C ASN A 115 23.33 -9.16 -42.72
N GLN A 116 23.90 -9.76 -41.67
CA GLN A 116 24.60 -11.05 -41.77
C GLN A 116 24.29 -11.92 -40.53
N SER A 117 23.50 -12.98 -40.75
CA SER A 117 23.21 -14.18 -39.93
C SER A 117 23.02 -13.99 -38.42
N ASP A 118 21.75 -13.95 -38.02
CA ASP A 118 21.19 -13.54 -36.71
C ASP A 118 21.07 -14.63 -35.62
N ASN A 119 22.06 -15.52 -35.45
CA ASN A 119 22.00 -16.51 -34.36
C ASN A 119 23.09 -16.23 -33.32
N MET A 120 22.68 -15.82 -32.11
CA MET A 120 23.54 -15.77 -30.90
C MET A 120 23.99 -17.18 -30.43
N GLU A 121 23.42 -18.22 -31.04
CA GLU A 121 23.64 -19.62 -30.71
C GLU A 121 24.21 -20.36 -31.93
N CYS A 122 25.39 -20.93 -31.78
CA CYS A 122 25.89 -22.02 -32.59
C CYS A 122 26.01 -23.25 -31.66
N ASP A 123 25.88 -24.48 -32.15
CA ASP A 123 25.64 -25.70 -31.35
C ASP A 123 26.39 -25.74 -30.00
N ASP A 124 27.71 -25.47 -29.97
CA ASP A 124 28.55 -25.44 -28.74
C ASP A 124 29.08 -24.05 -28.30
N LEU A 125 28.75 -22.98 -29.02
CA LEU A 125 29.30 -21.63 -28.82
C LEU A 125 28.19 -20.58 -28.65
N PHE A 126 28.33 -19.73 -27.63
CA PHE A 126 27.46 -18.57 -27.41
C PHE A 126 28.23 -17.29 -27.72
N GLY A 127 27.65 -16.35 -28.48
CA GLY A 127 28.34 -15.08 -28.73
C GLY A 127 27.71 -14.17 -29.77
N ILE A 128 28.40 -13.08 -30.05
CA ILE A 128 28.05 -12.09 -31.08
C ILE A 128 29.25 -12.03 -32.01
N HIS A 129 29.03 -12.28 -33.30
CA HIS A 129 30.09 -12.24 -34.31
C HIS A 129 30.96 -10.96 -34.18
N PRO A 130 32.30 -11.07 -34.10
CA PRO A 130 33.13 -12.28 -34.21
C PRO A 130 33.53 -12.96 -32.87
N PHE A 131 32.97 -12.55 -31.73
CA PHE A 131 33.37 -12.99 -30.39
C PHE A 131 32.44 -14.06 -29.82
N TYR A 132 32.99 -15.24 -29.55
CA TYR A 132 32.25 -16.40 -29.03
C TYR A 132 32.92 -16.97 -27.78
N ILE A 133 32.11 -17.60 -26.93
CA ILE A 133 32.52 -18.30 -25.72
C ILE A 133 31.92 -19.71 -25.73
N ALA A 134 32.59 -20.67 -25.08
CA ALA A 134 32.05 -22.02 -24.90
C ALA A 134 30.74 -21.98 -24.11
N LYS A 135 29.79 -22.87 -24.41
CA LYS A 135 28.60 -23.09 -23.57
C LYS A 135 28.94 -23.97 -22.36
N GLY A 136 28.29 -23.70 -21.24
CA GLY A 136 28.34 -24.46 -19.99
C GLY A 136 27.23 -25.51 -19.90
N ILE A 137 27.08 -26.11 -18.71
CA ILE A 137 26.29 -27.33 -18.48
C ILE A 137 24.79 -27.00 -18.23
N ASP A 138 24.48 -25.81 -17.71
CA ASP A 138 23.12 -25.41 -17.30
C ASP A 138 22.36 -24.69 -18.43
N CYS A 139 21.90 -25.41 -19.47
CA CYS A 139 21.03 -24.81 -20.50
C CYS A 139 19.58 -24.70 -19.99
N SER A 140 19.23 -23.58 -19.35
CA SER A 140 17.84 -23.24 -19.05
C SER A 140 17.31 -22.21 -20.06
N GLY A 141 16.11 -22.45 -20.60
CA GLY A 141 15.44 -21.52 -21.53
C GLY A 141 15.24 -20.17 -20.86
N ALA A 142 15.88 -19.13 -21.40
CA ALA A 142 15.94 -17.83 -20.76
C ALA A 142 14.83 -16.89 -21.27
N GLU A 143 13.89 -16.52 -20.40
CA GLU A 143 12.95 -15.42 -20.63
C GLU A 143 13.51 -14.11 -20.04
N GLY A 144 13.39 -12.99 -20.78
CA GLY A 144 13.35 -11.64 -20.18
C GLY A 144 14.51 -10.65 -20.41
N PHE A 145 15.63 -11.01 -21.06
CA PHE A 145 16.70 -10.05 -21.39
C PHE A 145 16.89 -9.90 -22.91
N GLU A 146 16.77 -8.66 -23.41
CA GLU A 146 16.81 -8.35 -24.83
C GLU A 146 18.22 -7.93 -25.29
N PHE A 147 18.96 -8.85 -25.90
CA PHE A 147 20.27 -8.56 -26.48
C PHE A 147 20.23 -7.80 -27.81
N ARG A 148 19.06 -7.68 -28.45
CA ARG A 148 18.93 -7.02 -29.76
C ARG A 148 18.93 -5.50 -29.68
N ALA A 149 18.68 -4.93 -28.50
CA ALA A 149 18.75 -3.50 -28.29
C ALA A 149 20.15 -2.97 -28.70
N PRO A 150 20.24 -1.88 -29.49
CA PRO A 150 21.48 -1.48 -30.17
C PRO A 150 22.65 -1.27 -29.21
N THR A 151 22.45 -0.54 -28.11
CA THR A 151 23.52 -0.28 -27.14
C THR A 151 23.81 -1.49 -26.27
N THR A 152 22.79 -2.26 -25.90
CA THR A 152 22.97 -3.52 -25.17
C THR A 152 23.79 -4.53 -25.97
N ARG A 153 23.52 -4.66 -27.28
CA ARG A 153 24.28 -5.52 -28.20
C ARG A 153 25.74 -5.08 -28.30
N ARG A 154 25.98 -3.78 -28.42
CA ARG A 154 27.33 -3.20 -28.44
C ARG A 154 28.06 -3.47 -27.13
N ASN A 155 27.42 -3.21 -25.99
CA ASN A 155 27.98 -3.49 -24.66
C ASN A 155 28.26 -4.99 -24.46
N ALA A 156 27.35 -5.87 -24.87
CA ALA A 156 27.55 -7.32 -24.83
C ALA A 156 28.76 -7.76 -25.67
N SER A 157 28.91 -7.21 -26.88
CA SER A 157 30.06 -7.52 -27.74
C SER A 157 31.40 -7.09 -27.12
N ARG A 158 31.44 -5.94 -26.41
CA ARG A 158 32.62 -5.47 -25.68
C ARG A 158 33.00 -6.42 -24.55
N VAL A 159 32.01 -6.90 -23.80
CA VAL A 159 32.22 -7.89 -22.74
C VAL A 159 32.72 -9.21 -23.32
N LEU A 160 32.07 -9.73 -24.37
CA LEU A 160 32.49 -10.98 -25.04
C LEU A 160 33.90 -10.89 -25.64
N ARG A 161 34.30 -9.71 -26.12
CA ARG A 161 35.66 -9.40 -26.57
C ARG A 161 36.65 -9.42 -25.41
N ALA A 162 36.33 -8.76 -24.29
CA ALA A 162 37.16 -8.82 -23.08
C ALA A 162 37.26 -10.25 -22.54
N MET A 163 36.22 -11.06 -22.76
CA MET A 163 36.19 -12.45 -22.35
C MET A 163 37.15 -13.37 -23.11
N GLN A 164 37.69 -12.93 -24.26
CA GLN A 164 38.71 -13.69 -25.00
C GLN A 164 40.05 -13.77 -24.27
N LEU A 165 40.29 -12.90 -23.29
CA LEU A 165 41.47 -12.94 -22.43
C LEU A 165 41.15 -13.72 -21.14
N ASN A 166 42.09 -14.53 -20.64
CA ASN A 166 41.95 -15.20 -19.34
C ASN A 166 42.26 -14.23 -18.18
N ARG A 167 41.62 -13.06 -18.17
CA ARG A 167 41.72 -12.05 -17.12
C ARG A 167 40.34 -11.69 -16.55
N PRO A 168 40.28 -11.24 -15.28
CA PRO A 168 39.09 -10.63 -14.70
C PRO A 168 38.60 -9.44 -15.51
N VAL A 169 37.29 -9.23 -15.58
CA VAL A 169 36.66 -8.13 -16.36
C VAL A 169 36.01 -7.13 -15.40
N LEU A 170 36.33 -5.85 -15.54
CA LEU A 170 35.75 -4.75 -14.74
C LEU A 170 34.88 -3.86 -15.61
N LEU A 171 33.60 -3.75 -15.27
CA LEU A 171 32.61 -2.93 -15.97
C LEU A 171 32.45 -1.59 -15.24
N GLU A 172 32.70 -0.48 -15.95
CA GLU A 172 32.48 0.87 -15.45
C GLU A 172 31.47 1.61 -16.33
N GLY A 173 30.51 2.29 -15.70
CA GLY A 173 29.49 3.07 -16.40
C GLY A 173 28.49 3.67 -15.42
N SER A 174 27.54 4.46 -15.90
CA SER A 174 26.53 5.10 -15.05
C SER A 174 25.58 4.10 -14.36
N PRO A 175 24.88 4.50 -13.28
CA PRO A 175 23.96 3.62 -12.58
C PRO A 175 22.80 3.27 -13.50
N GLY A 176 22.25 2.06 -13.39
CA GLY A 176 21.05 1.68 -14.15
C GLY A 176 21.26 1.33 -15.63
N VAL A 177 22.48 1.41 -16.18
CA VAL A 177 22.78 1.02 -17.58
C VAL A 177 22.77 -0.51 -17.84
N GLY A 178 22.44 -1.31 -16.82
CA GLY A 178 22.32 -2.76 -16.96
C GLY A 178 23.62 -3.57 -16.82
N LYS A 179 24.68 -3.04 -16.19
CA LYS A 179 25.98 -3.75 -16.01
C LYS A 179 25.83 -5.14 -15.39
N THR A 180 25.16 -5.21 -14.24
CA THR A 180 24.92 -6.46 -13.51
C THR A 180 24.00 -7.40 -14.29
N SER A 181 22.92 -6.85 -14.88
CA SER A 181 21.97 -7.62 -15.69
C SER A 181 22.60 -8.21 -16.94
N LEU A 182 23.54 -7.50 -17.57
CA LEU A 182 24.26 -7.95 -18.75
C LEU A 182 25.13 -9.19 -18.46
N ILE A 183 25.91 -9.16 -17.37
CA ILE A 183 26.75 -10.31 -16.99
C ILE A 183 25.89 -11.50 -16.55
N ALA A 184 24.84 -11.24 -15.76
CA ALA A 184 23.92 -12.28 -15.35
C ALA A 184 23.21 -12.93 -16.56
N ALA A 185 22.83 -12.13 -17.56
CA ALA A 185 22.25 -12.63 -18.81
C ALA A 185 23.28 -13.46 -19.59
N ILE A 186 24.49 -12.94 -19.82
CA ILE A 186 25.55 -13.69 -20.55
C ILE A 186 25.83 -15.03 -19.86
N GLY A 187 25.91 -15.07 -18.53
CA GLY A 187 26.08 -16.31 -17.78
C GLY A 187 24.94 -17.31 -17.98
N ARG A 188 23.69 -16.86 -17.80
CA ARG A 188 22.50 -17.72 -17.98
C ARG A 188 22.37 -18.25 -19.40
N PHE A 189 22.48 -17.39 -20.42
CA PHE A 189 22.38 -17.79 -21.82
C PHE A 189 23.57 -18.65 -22.29
N SER A 190 24.74 -18.50 -21.66
CA SER A 190 25.89 -19.37 -21.92
C SER A 190 25.90 -20.63 -21.05
N GLY A 191 24.93 -20.86 -20.17
CA GLY A 191 24.87 -22.03 -19.29
C GLY A 191 25.92 -22.09 -18.18
N HIS A 192 26.47 -20.95 -17.77
CA HIS A 192 27.38 -20.83 -16.64
C HIS A 192 26.65 -20.31 -15.39
N THR A 193 26.86 -20.98 -14.27
CA THR A 193 26.35 -20.51 -12.97
C THR A 193 27.08 -19.22 -12.56
N VAL A 194 26.34 -18.12 -12.38
CA VAL A 194 26.87 -16.83 -11.91
C VAL A 194 26.47 -16.60 -10.46
N VAL A 195 27.47 -16.51 -9.59
CA VAL A 195 27.32 -16.15 -8.18
C VAL A 195 27.51 -14.64 -8.05
N ARG A 196 26.46 -13.93 -7.67
CA ARG A 196 26.50 -12.49 -7.44
C ARG A 196 26.84 -12.20 -5.98
N ILE A 197 27.84 -11.35 -5.76
CA ILE A 197 28.26 -10.87 -4.45
C ILE A 197 28.19 -9.35 -4.47
N ASN A 198 27.30 -8.76 -3.67
CA ASN A 198 27.23 -7.32 -3.50
C ASN A 198 28.19 -6.90 -2.38
N LEU A 199 29.16 -6.03 -2.70
CA LEU A 199 30.12 -5.53 -1.72
C LEU A 199 29.62 -4.25 -1.07
N SER A 200 29.91 -4.11 0.22
CA SER A 200 29.66 -2.91 1.03
C SER A 200 30.89 -2.58 1.87
N GLU A 201 30.91 -1.42 2.53
CA GLU A 201 31.99 -1.06 3.47
C GLU A 201 32.04 -1.98 4.69
N GLN A 202 30.93 -2.64 5.01
CA GLN A 202 30.81 -3.61 6.12
C GLN A 202 31.13 -5.05 5.71
N THR A 203 31.42 -5.31 4.44
CA THR A 203 31.78 -6.66 4.01
C THR A 203 33.20 -6.97 4.47
N ASP A 204 33.38 -8.08 5.18
CA ASP A 204 34.70 -8.55 5.62
C ASP A 204 35.23 -9.70 4.76
N ILE A 205 36.55 -9.96 4.84
CA ILE A 205 37.17 -11.06 4.09
C ILE A 205 36.67 -12.43 4.55
N MET A 206 36.26 -12.51 5.83
CA MET A 206 35.66 -13.69 6.44
C MET A 206 34.31 -14.04 5.78
N ASP A 207 33.51 -13.03 5.39
CA ASP A 207 32.24 -13.25 4.69
C ASP A 207 32.43 -13.85 3.29
N LEU A 208 33.59 -13.58 2.67
CA LEU A 208 33.91 -14.03 1.32
C LEU A 208 34.58 -15.41 1.34
N LEU A 209 35.63 -15.58 2.13
CA LEU A 209 36.44 -16.80 2.15
C LEU A 209 35.93 -17.83 3.16
N GLY A 210 35.38 -17.40 4.29
CA GLY A 210 34.90 -18.26 5.37
C GLY A 210 35.47 -17.87 6.73
N SER A 211 34.91 -18.49 7.78
CA SER A 211 35.34 -18.32 9.17
C SER A 211 34.98 -19.55 9.99
N ASP A 212 35.61 -19.69 11.16
CA ASP A 212 35.23 -20.67 12.17
C ASP A 212 33.97 -20.18 12.92
N LEU A 213 32.86 -20.91 12.75
CA LEU A 213 31.57 -20.59 13.37
C LEU A 213 31.22 -21.60 14.47
N PRO A 214 30.49 -21.18 15.52
CA PRO A 214 30.06 -22.10 16.57
C PRO A 214 29.07 -23.12 16.00
N VAL A 215 29.28 -24.40 16.31
CA VAL A 215 28.39 -25.51 15.96
C VAL A 215 27.57 -25.91 17.17
N GLU A 216 26.28 -26.13 16.96
CA GLU A 216 25.38 -26.67 17.98
C GLU A 216 25.82 -28.08 18.37
N SER A 217 26.51 -28.22 19.49
CA SER A 217 26.90 -29.51 20.07
C SER A 217 26.45 -29.63 21.52
N ASP A 218 26.06 -30.84 21.92
CA ASP A 218 25.65 -31.13 23.31
C ASP A 218 26.86 -31.21 24.28
N GLU A 219 28.08 -31.23 23.75
CA GLU A 219 29.32 -31.40 24.52
C GLU A 219 30.06 -30.07 24.80
N GLY A 220 29.46 -28.91 24.48
CA GLY A 220 30.00 -27.58 24.76
C GLY A 220 30.17 -26.70 23.52
N ILE A 221 30.97 -25.63 23.63
CA ILE A 221 31.28 -24.74 22.51
C ILE A 221 32.28 -25.43 21.58
N GLN A 222 31.83 -25.83 20.39
CA GLN A 222 32.69 -26.32 19.32
C GLN A 222 32.62 -25.32 18.17
N PHE A 223 33.77 -25.03 17.53
CA PHE A 223 33.83 -24.20 16.33
C PHE A 223 34.19 -25.08 15.15
N ALA A 224 33.53 -24.88 14.01
CA ALA A 224 33.86 -25.53 12.76
C ALA A 224 33.97 -24.50 11.63
N TRP A 225 34.91 -24.75 10.72
CA TRP A 225 35.09 -23.93 9.54
C TRP A 225 33.85 -23.97 8.64
N SER A 226 33.36 -22.80 8.27
CA SER A 226 32.33 -22.63 7.25
C SER A 226 32.89 -21.87 6.05
N ASP A 227 32.82 -22.48 4.86
CA ASP A 227 33.29 -21.84 3.63
C ASP A 227 32.43 -20.62 3.28
N GLY A 228 33.08 -19.49 2.98
CA GLY A 228 32.40 -18.28 2.48
C GLY A 228 31.97 -18.42 1.02
N ILE A 229 31.09 -17.51 0.58
CA ILE A 229 30.44 -17.59 -0.74
C ILE A 229 31.42 -17.55 -1.92
N LEU A 230 32.53 -16.82 -1.79
CA LEU A 230 33.57 -16.73 -2.81
C LEU A 230 34.40 -18.02 -2.87
N LEU A 231 34.74 -18.60 -1.72
CA LEU A 231 35.47 -19.87 -1.66
C LEU A 231 34.63 -21.03 -2.20
N GLN A 232 33.33 -21.07 -1.91
CA GLN A 232 32.42 -22.06 -2.48
C GLN A 232 32.33 -21.95 -4.00
N ALA A 233 32.18 -20.72 -4.52
CA ALA A 233 32.15 -20.47 -5.96
C ALA A 233 33.47 -20.87 -6.64
N LEU A 234 34.60 -20.62 -5.97
CA LEU A 234 35.93 -21.04 -6.42
C LEU A 234 36.04 -22.57 -6.49
N LYS A 235 35.62 -23.29 -5.44
CA LYS A 235 35.62 -24.77 -5.39
C LYS A 235 34.72 -25.39 -6.47
N LYS A 236 33.57 -24.79 -6.75
CA LYS A 236 32.63 -25.24 -7.80
C LYS A 236 33.03 -24.81 -9.21
N GLY A 237 33.98 -23.86 -9.34
CA GLY A 237 34.40 -23.31 -10.61
C GLY A 237 33.35 -22.44 -11.31
N SER A 238 32.47 -21.81 -10.53
CA SER A 238 31.41 -20.90 -11.00
C SER A 238 31.95 -19.53 -11.40
N TRP A 239 31.17 -18.75 -12.15
CA TRP A 239 31.50 -17.34 -12.39
C TRP A 239 31.10 -16.50 -11.19
N VAL A 240 31.93 -15.52 -10.83
CA VAL A 240 31.67 -14.62 -9.71
C VAL A 240 31.50 -13.20 -10.24
N LEU A 241 30.43 -12.53 -9.82
CA LEU A 241 30.15 -11.13 -10.11
C LEU A 241 30.23 -10.31 -8.82
N LEU A 242 31.26 -9.49 -8.70
CA LEU A 242 31.47 -8.53 -7.61
C LEU A 242 30.79 -7.20 -7.94
N ASP A 243 29.67 -6.89 -7.30
CA ASP A 243 28.93 -5.63 -7.51
C ASP A 243 29.41 -4.54 -6.55
N GLU A 244 29.42 -3.28 -7.01
CA GLU A 244 29.88 -2.09 -6.27
C GLU A 244 31.29 -2.26 -5.64
N LEU A 245 32.26 -2.73 -6.44
CA LEU A 245 33.64 -3.01 -5.98
C LEU A 245 34.32 -1.82 -5.25
N ASN A 246 33.93 -0.60 -5.56
CA ASN A 246 34.47 0.63 -4.98
C ASN A 246 33.88 1.02 -3.61
N LEU A 247 32.92 0.26 -3.09
CA LEU A 247 32.44 0.37 -1.71
C LEU A 247 33.20 -0.56 -0.75
N ALA A 248 33.90 -1.57 -1.26
CA ALA A 248 34.59 -2.56 -0.42
C ALA A 248 35.73 -1.92 0.40
N PRO A 249 35.98 -2.40 1.64
CA PRO A 249 37.10 -1.96 2.44
C PRO A 249 38.44 -2.41 1.83
N GLN A 250 39.52 -1.70 2.17
CA GLN A 250 40.85 -1.97 1.61
C GLN A 250 41.36 -3.37 1.95
N SER A 251 41.05 -3.89 3.13
CA SER A 251 41.37 -5.27 3.55
C SER A 251 40.79 -6.32 2.60
N VAL A 252 39.53 -6.15 2.19
CA VAL A 252 38.87 -7.04 1.22
C VAL A 252 39.51 -6.93 -0.16
N LEU A 253 39.79 -5.71 -0.63
CA LEU A 253 40.50 -5.51 -1.91
C LEU A 253 41.88 -6.18 -1.91
N GLU A 254 42.60 -6.12 -0.79
CA GLU A 254 43.88 -6.78 -0.62
C GLU A 254 43.76 -8.31 -0.63
N GLY A 255 42.75 -8.86 0.05
CA GLY A 255 42.46 -10.30 0.04
C GLY A 255 42.07 -10.83 -1.35
N LEU A 256 41.35 -10.04 -2.15
CA LEU A 256 40.99 -10.39 -3.52
C LEU A 256 42.20 -10.45 -4.48
N ASN A 257 43.34 -9.83 -4.13
CA ASN A 257 44.51 -9.80 -5.01
C ASN A 257 45.05 -11.19 -5.35
N ALA A 258 44.97 -12.13 -4.41
CA ALA A 258 45.45 -13.49 -4.60
C ALA A 258 44.69 -14.23 -5.71
N ILE A 259 43.38 -13.95 -5.86
CA ILE A 259 42.50 -14.49 -6.91
C ILE A 259 42.73 -13.78 -8.25
N LEU A 260 42.96 -12.47 -8.20
CA LEU A 260 43.04 -11.60 -9.38
C LEU A 260 44.42 -11.58 -10.06
N ASP A 261 45.46 -12.06 -9.38
CA ASP A 261 46.83 -12.13 -9.91
C ASP A 261 47.08 -13.41 -10.73
N HIS A 262 48.20 -13.46 -11.47
CA HIS A 262 48.62 -14.60 -12.29
C HIS A 262 48.77 -15.93 -11.52
N ARG A 263 48.92 -15.86 -10.19
CA ARG A 263 48.99 -17.04 -9.31
C ARG A 263 47.65 -17.77 -9.25
N ALA A 264 46.54 -17.01 -9.32
CA ALA A 264 45.17 -17.52 -9.25
C ALA A 264 44.98 -18.54 -8.10
N GLU A 265 45.58 -18.26 -6.95
CA GLU A 265 45.65 -19.16 -5.79
C GLU A 265 45.49 -18.33 -4.51
N VAL A 266 44.59 -18.76 -3.64
CA VAL A 266 44.30 -18.12 -2.35
C VAL A 266 44.79 -19.02 -1.23
N PHE A 267 45.64 -18.48 -0.36
CA PHE A 267 46.03 -19.13 0.89
C PHE A 267 45.11 -18.67 2.03
N ILE A 268 44.51 -19.63 2.74
CA ILE A 268 43.65 -19.37 3.91
C ILE A 268 44.42 -19.83 5.16
N PRO A 269 44.93 -18.90 5.99
CA PRO A 269 45.74 -19.22 7.17
C PRO A 269 45.05 -20.15 8.17
N GLU A 270 43.75 -19.96 8.37
CA GLU A 270 42.92 -20.71 9.33
C GLU A 270 42.83 -22.20 8.98
N LEU A 271 42.80 -22.52 7.68
CA LEU A 271 42.80 -23.89 7.17
C LEU A 271 44.22 -24.44 6.94
N GLY A 272 45.24 -23.58 6.91
CA GLY A 272 46.60 -23.96 6.50
C GLY A 272 46.69 -24.48 5.06
N HIS A 273 45.72 -24.12 4.20
CA HIS A 273 45.57 -24.66 2.86
C HIS A 273 45.46 -23.57 1.78
N SER A 274 46.02 -23.85 0.61
CA SER A 274 45.88 -23.03 -0.59
C SER A 274 44.86 -23.62 -1.58
N PHE A 275 44.01 -22.78 -2.14
CA PHE A 275 43.02 -23.14 -3.15
C PHE A 275 43.36 -22.49 -4.50
N LYS A 276 43.56 -23.33 -5.53
CA LYS A 276 43.84 -22.87 -6.90
C LYS A 276 42.54 -22.69 -7.69
N CYS A 277 42.40 -21.59 -8.41
CA CYS A 277 41.24 -21.30 -9.23
C CYS A 277 41.19 -22.27 -10.44
N PRO A 278 40.06 -22.97 -10.67
CA PRO A 278 39.90 -23.83 -11.84
C PRO A 278 39.76 -22.97 -13.13
N PRO A 279 40.05 -23.53 -14.32
CA PRO A 279 39.98 -22.77 -15.58
C PRO A 279 38.56 -22.31 -15.96
N SER A 280 37.52 -22.93 -15.40
CA SER A 280 36.13 -22.50 -15.55
C SER A 280 35.77 -21.28 -14.69
N PHE A 281 36.53 -21.05 -13.61
CA PHE A 281 36.27 -19.95 -12.68
C PHE A 281 36.66 -18.62 -13.31
N ARG A 282 35.76 -17.64 -13.22
CA ARG A 282 35.96 -16.33 -13.81
C ARG A 282 35.37 -15.22 -12.94
N VAL A 283 36.13 -14.13 -12.79
CA VAL A 283 35.71 -12.98 -12.00
C VAL A 283 35.30 -11.82 -12.90
N PHE A 284 34.09 -11.32 -12.64
CA PHE A 284 33.56 -10.07 -13.16
C PHE A 284 33.39 -9.10 -12.00
N ALA A 285 33.62 -7.82 -12.25
CA ALA A 285 33.35 -6.78 -11.28
C ALA A 285 32.63 -5.61 -11.92
N CYS A 286 31.72 -4.99 -11.19
CA CYS A 286 30.99 -3.80 -11.59
C CYS A 286 31.35 -2.64 -10.65
N GLN A 287 31.56 -1.46 -11.21
CA GLN A 287 31.67 -0.24 -10.42
C GLN A 287 30.98 0.94 -11.10
N ASN A 288 30.52 1.87 -10.28
CA ASN A 288 30.07 3.17 -10.75
C ASN A 288 31.22 4.19 -10.67
N PRO A 289 31.29 5.18 -11.59
CA PRO A 289 32.30 6.23 -11.54
C PRO A 289 32.33 6.97 -10.19
N THR A 290 33.53 7.39 -9.77
CA THR A 290 33.76 8.01 -8.46
C THR A 290 33.03 9.35 -8.28
N TYR A 291 32.83 10.12 -9.36
CA TYR A 291 32.12 11.41 -9.31
C TYR A 291 30.63 11.28 -8.97
N GLN A 292 30.07 10.06 -8.98
CA GLN A 292 28.65 9.83 -8.67
C GLN A 292 28.35 9.79 -7.16
N GLY A 293 29.38 9.95 -6.30
CA GLY A 293 29.24 10.08 -4.85
C GLY A 293 28.79 8.78 -4.15
N GLY A 294 28.35 8.91 -2.89
CA GLY A 294 27.80 7.81 -2.09
C GLY A 294 28.85 6.89 -1.46
N GLY A 295 29.93 7.45 -0.88
CA GLY A 295 30.96 6.67 -0.18
C GLY A 295 31.94 5.91 -1.08
N ARG A 296 31.78 5.99 -2.41
CA ARG A 296 32.62 5.31 -3.39
C ARG A 296 34.05 5.86 -3.40
N LYS A 297 35.02 4.99 -3.11
CA LYS A 297 36.45 5.33 -3.05
C LYS A 297 37.12 5.08 -4.40
N GLY A 298 38.18 5.81 -4.69
CA GLY A 298 39.01 5.55 -5.87
C GLY A 298 39.84 4.28 -5.66
N LEU A 299 39.75 3.31 -6.56
CA LEU A 299 40.55 2.09 -6.47
C LEU A 299 42.02 2.36 -6.82
N PRO A 300 42.99 1.71 -6.14
CA PRO A 300 44.41 1.82 -6.46
C PRO A 300 44.71 1.40 -7.91
N LYS A 301 45.61 2.13 -8.59
CA LYS A 301 46.03 1.81 -9.98
C LYS A 301 46.58 0.38 -10.11
N SER A 302 47.31 -0.09 -9.11
CA SER A 302 47.84 -1.46 -9.05
C SER A 302 46.75 -2.52 -9.07
N PHE A 303 45.61 -2.26 -8.43
CA PHE A 303 44.43 -3.12 -8.41
C PHE A 303 43.72 -3.11 -9.76
N LEU A 304 43.45 -1.92 -10.31
CA LEU A 304 42.82 -1.74 -11.62
C LEU A 304 43.61 -2.40 -12.76
N ASN A 305 44.94 -2.39 -12.70
CA ASN A 305 45.81 -3.00 -13.70
C ASN A 305 45.69 -4.53 -13.82
N ARG A 306 45.04 -5.19 -12.84
CA ARG A 306 44.76 -6.64 -12.88
C ARG A 306 43.49 -6.97 -13.66
N PHE A 307 42.59 -6.01 -13.82
CA PHE A 307 41.36 -6.17 -14.59
C PHE A 307 41.53 -5.75 -16.05
N THR A 308 40.73 -6.35 -16.91
CA THR A 308 40.41 -5.80 -18.23
C THR A 308 39.23 -4.84 -18.05
N LYS A 309 39.47 -3.54 -18.18
CA LYS A 309 38.46 -2.50 -17.98
C LYS A 309 37.59 -2.37 -19.23
N VAL A 310 36.28 -2.47 -19.06
CA VAL A 310 35.25 -2.30 -20.11
C VAL A 310 34.34 -1.16 -19.70
N TYR A 311 34.20 -0.16 -20.57
CA TYR A 311 33.24 0.92 -20.38
C TYR A 311 31.90 0.57 -21.02
N VAL A 312 30.84 0.71 -20.23
CA VAL A 312 29.46 0.42 -20.63
C VAL A 312 28.78 1.73 -20.98
N ASP A 313 28.30 1.83 -22.22
CA ASP A 313 27.59 3.03 -22.71
C ASP A 313 26.19 3.12 -22.08
N GLU A 314 25.70 4.34 -21.90
CA GLU A 314 24.34 4.62 -21.46
C GLU A 314 23.32 4.25 -22.53
N LEU A 315 22.16 3.74 -22.10
CA LEU A 315 21.08 3.34 -23.00
C LEU A 315 20.49 4.57 -23.72
N VAL A 316 20.24 4.44 -25.02
CA VAL A 316 19.60 5.47 -25.85
C VAL A 316 18.09 5.25 -25.94
N ASP A 317 17.34 6.28 -26.38
CA ASP A 317 15.87 6.24 -26.49
C ASP A 317 15.35 5.01 -27.27
N GLU A 318 16.08 4.59 -28.32
CA GLU A 318 15.75 3.39 -29.10
C GLU A 318 15.89 2.08 -28.30
N ASP A 319 16.84 2.01 -27.36
CA ASP A 319 16.99 0.88 -26.45
C ASP A 319 15.77 0.78 -25.52
N TYR A 320 15.35 1.91 -24.93
CA TYR A 320 14.17 1.94 -24.07
C TYR A 320 12.93 1.43 -24.81
N LEU A 321 12.73 1.87 -26.05
CA LEU A 321 11.59 1.42 -26.87
C LEU A 321 11.68 -0.05 -27.23
N SER A 322 12.85 -0.54 -27.64
CA SER A 322 13.03 -1.96 -27.99
C SER A 322 12.80 -2.88 -26.78
N ILE A 323 13.34 -2.52 -25.61
CA ILE A 323 13.19 -3.28 -24.36
C ILE A 323 11.71 -3.26 -23.92
N CYS A 324 11.07 -2.09 -23.87
CA CYS A 324 9.68 -1.98 -23.43
C CYS A 324 8.70 -2.66 -24.40
N THR A 325 8.95 -2.63 -25.71
CA THR A 325 8.09 -3.31 -26.70
C THR A 325 8.21 -4.83 -26.58
N SER A 326 9.40 -5.35 -26.29
CA SER A 326 9.63 -6.78 -26.07
C SER A 326 8.96 -7.28 -24.78
N GLN A 327 9.09 -6.52 -23.68
CA GLN A 327 8.52 -6.88 -22.37
C GLN A 327 7.01 -6.64 -22.26
N PHE A 328 6.47 -5.62 -22.94
CA PHE A 328 5.07 -5.20 -22.84
C PHE A 328 4.41 -5.06 -24.22
N PRO A 329 4.19 -6.17 -24.95
CA PRO A 329 3.63 -6.13 -26.30
C PRO A 329 2.17 -5.66 -26.36
N SER A 330 1.45 -5.62 -25.23
CA SER A 330 0.07 -5.15 -25.13
C SER A 330 -0.08 -3.62 -25.17
N ILE A 331 1.01 -2.87 -24.97
CA ILE A 331 0.99 -1.41 -24.91
C ILE A 331 1.30 -0.84 -26.31
N GLU A 332 0.53 0.16 -26.74
CA GLU A 332 0.74 0.79 -28.04
C GLU A 332 2.11 1.48 -28.11
N ARG A 333 2.83 1.25 -29.21
CA ARG A 333 4.17 1.81 -29.43
C ARG A 333 4.22 3.34 -29.40
N SER A 334 3.13 4.00 -29.81
CA SER A 334 3.00 5.47 -29.77
C SER A 334 3.00 5.99 -28.32
N LEU A 335 2.31 5.30 -27.41
CA LEU A 335 2.27 5.62 -25.99
C LEU A 335 3.63 5.40 -25.33
N LEU A 336 4.30 4.29 -25.65
CA LEU A 336 5.66 4.01 -25.18
C LEU A 336 6.65 5.09 -25.64
N SER A 337 6.56 5.52 -26.90
CA SER A 337 7.39 6.61 -27.44
C SER A 337 7.22 7.91 -26.66
N LYS A 338 5.97 8.34 -26.41
CA LYS A 338 5.69 9.53 -25.60
C LYS A 338 6.25 9.40 -24.17
N LEU A 339 6.13 8.23 -23.56
CA LEU A 339 6.59 7.98 -22.20
C LEU A 339 8.12 8.03 -22.07
N VAL A 340 8.85 7.48 -23.05
CA VAL A 340 10.32 7.56 -23.11
C VAL A 340 10.78 9.01 -23.31
N VAL A 341 10.14 9.75 -24.22
CA VAL A 341 10.44 11.18 -24.44
C VAL A 341 10.16 12.00 -23.18
N PHE A 342 9.06 11.72 -22.48
CA PHE A 342 8.72 12.37 -21.21
C PHE A 342 9.79 12.12 -20.13
N ASN A 343 10.21 10.86 -19.92
CA ASN A 343 11.24 10.53 -18.94
C ASN A 343 12.58 11.24 -19.24
N LYS A 344 12.99 11.26 -20.51
CA LYS A 344 14.20 11.95 -20.97
C LYS A 344 14.13 13.45 -20.73
N ARG A 345 13.03 14.09 -21.15
CA ARG A 345 12.87 15.54 -21.00
C ARG A 345 12.82 15.95 -19.53
N LEU A 346 12.16 15.15 -18.69
CA LEU A 346 12.14 15.36 -17.25
C LEU A 346 13.56 15.31 -16.64
N HIS A 347 14.38 14.34 -17.05
CA HIS A 347 15.79 14.28 -16.64
C HIS A 347 16.59 15.51 -17.11
N GLN A 348 16.44 15.92 -18.37
CA GLN A 348 17.15 17.08 -18.91
C GLN A 348 16.76 18.37 -18.18
N GLU A 349 15.47 18.61 -17.95
CA GLU A 349 15.02 19.85 -17.32
C GLU A 349 15.37 19.96 -15.84
N THR A 350 15.39 18.83 -15.12
CA THR A 350 15.71 18.79 -13.68
C THR A 350 17.22 18.68 -13.40
N MET A 351 17.94 17.79 -14.09
CA MET A 351 19.34 17.45 -13.78
C MET A 351 20.37 18.13 -14.67
N VAL A 352 20.04 18.44 -15.93
CA VAL A 352 21.00 19.08 -16.85
C VAL A 352 20.84 20.59 -16.85
N HIS A 353 19.59 21.05 -16.98
CA HIS A 353 19.26 22.48 -17.04
C HIS A 353 18.92 23.08 -15.68
N HIS A 354 18.66 22.25 -14.66
CA HIS A 354 18.31 22.68 -13.30
C HIS A 354 17.17 23.71 -13.23
N LYS A 355 16.16 23.59 -14.12
CA LYS A 355 15.02 24.52 -14.19
C LYS A 355 14.13 24.44 -12.95
N PHE A 356 13.86 23.22 -12.47
CA PHE A 356 13.00 22.93 -11.32
C PHE A 356 13.45 21.64 -10.63
N GLY A 357 12.91 21.33 -9.45
CA GLY A 357 13.25 20.11 -8.70
C GLY A 357 14.59 20.17 -7.98
N GLN A 358 14.93 21.30 -7.36
CA GLN A 358 16.19 21.42 -6.60
C GLN A 358 16.14 20.74 -5.23
N ASP A 359 14.98 20.80 -4.55
CA ASP A 359 14.77 20.12 -3.27
C ASP A 359 14.69 18.60 -3.50
N GLY A 360 15.57 17.82 -2.86
CA GLY A 360 15.67 16.36 -3.06
C GLY A 360 16.57 15.91 -4.21
N SER A 361 17.22 16.85 -4.90
CA SER A 361 18.31 16.56 -5.84
C SER A 361 19.44 15.79 -5.15
N PRO A 362 20.11 14.83 -5.82
CA PRO A 362 20.00 14.48 -7.24
C PRO A 362 18.85 13.51 -7.53
N TRP A 363 18.14 13.79 -8.63
CA TRP A 363 17.08 12.94 -9.16
C TRP A 363 17.61 12.00 -10.23
N GLU A 364 17.26 10.73 -10.14
CA GLU A 364 17.61 9.74 -11.15
C GLU A 364 16.33 9.21 -11.81
N PHE A 365 16.17 9.52 -13.10
CA PHE A 365 15.10 9.01 -13.95
C PHE A 365 15.71 8.00 -14.91
N ASN A 366 15.31 6.73 -14.81
CA ASN A 366 15.94 5.64 -15.54
C ASN A 366 14.90 4.67 -16.13
N LEU A 367 15.38 3.63 -16.81
CA LEU A 367 14.54 2.59 -17.42
C LEU A 367 13.60 1.92 -16.40
N ARG A 368 13.92 1.86 -15.10
CA ARG A 368 13.03 1.28 -14.10
C ARG A 368 11.76 2.09 -13.92
N ASP A 369 11.83 3.42 -13.96
CA ASP A 369 10.64 4.28 -13.86
C ASP A 369 9.72 4.10 -15.07
N VAL A 370 10.31 3.90 -16.25
CA VAL A 370 9.60 3.56 -17.49
C VAL A 370 8.92 2.19 -17.37
N ILE A 371 9.65 1.15 -16.94
CA ILE A 371 9.12 -0.20 -16.72
C ILE A 371 7.98 -0.20 -15.68
N ARG A 372 8.15 0.52 -14.56
CA ARG A 372 7.10 0.67 -13.53
C ARG A 372 5.85 1.32 -14.12
N SER A 373 6.02 2.33 -14.96
CA SER A 373 4.90 3.00 -15.64
C SER A 373 4.16 2.01 -16.56
N CYS A 374 4.90 1.20 -17.35
CA CYS A 374 4.31 0.15 -18.18
C CYS A 374 3.54 -0.90 -17.36
N GLN A 375 4.06 -1.30 -16.19
CA GLN A 375 3.40 -2.25 -15.29
C GLN A 375 2.05 -1.72 -14.76
N ILE A 376 1.95 -0.41 -14.48
CA ILE A 376 0.67 0.22 -14.08
C ILE A 376 -0.30 0.28 -15.28
N ILE A 377 0.19 0.67 -16.45
CA ILE A 377 -0.64 0.79 -17.68
C ILE A 377 -1.27 -0.55 -18.07
N GLN A 378 -0.53 -1.66 -17.96
CA GLN A 378 -1.03 -3.00 -18.27
C GLN A 378 -2.22 -3.42 -17.40
N GLY A 379 -2.28 -2.94 -16.15
CA GLY A 379 -3.36 -3.24 -15.21
C GLY A 379 -4.51 -2.23 -15.19
N ALA A 380 -4.47 -1.18 -16.01
CA ALA A 380 -5.42 -0.08 -15.99
C ALA A 380 -6.55 -0.23 -17.04
N SER A 381 -7.70 0.40 -16.78
CA SER A 381 -8.81 0.48 -17.73
C SER A 381 -8.44 1.32 -18.97
N GLU A 382 -9.01 1.02 -20.14
CA GLU A 382 -8.70 1.74 -21.39
C GLU A 382 -8.80 3.28 -21.29
N LYS A 383 -9.71 3.79 -20.44
CA LYS A 383 -9.90 5.24 -20.25
C LYS A 383 -8.82 5.88 -19.36
N SER A 384 -8.18 5.12 -18.47
CA SER A 384 -7.19 5.63 -17.50
C SER A 384 -5.74 5.34 -17.89
N LYS A 385 -5.48 4.59 -18.97
CA LYS A 385 -4.12 4.21 -19.44
C LYS A 385 -3.16 5.39 -19.68
N PHE A 386 -3.67 6.57 -20.02
CA PHE A 386 -2.82 7.73 -20.31
C PHE A 386 -2.29 8.44 -19.05
N ASP A 387 -3.06 8.44 -17.96
CA ASP A 387 -2.76 9.27 -16.77
C ASP A 387 -2.42 8.45 -15.51
N CYS A 388 -2.74 7.15 -15.48
CA CYS A 388 -2.69 6.32 -14.27
C CYS A 388 -1.32 6.24 -13.58
N PHE A 389 -0.21 6.35 -14.34
CA PHE A 389 1.15 6.25 -13.80
C PHE A 389 1.71 7.59 -13.30
N LEU A 390 1.17 8.72 -13.77
CA LEU A 390 1.73 10.05 -13.59
C LEU A 390 1.75 10.47 -12.11
N SER A 391 0.63 10.23 -11.40
CA SER A 391 0.50 10.55 -9.98
C SER A 391 1.54 9.82 -9.13
N SER A 392 1.64 8.51 -9.29
CA SER A 392 2.34 7.65 -8.34
C SER A 392 3.86 7.61 -8.57
N ILE A 393 4.31 7.66 -9.83
CA ILE A 393 5.75 7.53 -10.17
C ILE A 393 6.44 8.89 -10.24
N TYR A 394 5.80 9.91 -10.83
CA TYR A 394 6.45 11.17 -11.16
C TYR A 394 6.02 12.34 -10.27
N LEU A 395 4.71 12.55 -10.07
CA LEU A 395 4.22 13.73 -9.33
C LEU A 395 4.47 13.63 -7.83
N GLN A 396 4.15 12.49 -7.23
CA GLN A 396 4.34 12.30 -5.79
C GLN A 396 5.82 12.30 -5.38
N ARG A 397 6.75 12.06 -6.33
CA ARG A 397 8.20 12.19 -6.11
C ARG A 397 8.64 13.63 -5.88
N MET A 398 7.96 14.61 -6.48
CA MET A 398 8.32 16.03 -6.35
C MET A 398 7.87 16.61 -5.00
N ARG A 399 8.79 17.34 -4.35
CA ARG A 399 8.63 17.85 -2.98
C ARG A 399 7.95 19.21 -2.88
N THR A 400 7.96 20.01 -3.95
CA THR A 400 7.31 21.33 -3.96
C THR A 400 6.08 21.34 -4.87
N SER A 401 5.13 22.21 -4.55
CA SER A 401 3.92 22.40 -5.36
C SER A 401 4.23 23.04 -6.71
N ALA A 402 5.26 23.90 -6.78
CA ALA A 402 5.73 24.51 -8.02
C ALA A 402 6.30 23.45 -8.97
N ASP A 403 7.16 22.56 -8.47
CA ASP A 403 7.76 21.48 -9.27
C ASP A 403 6.70 20.52 -9.82
N ARG A 404 5.68 20.18 -9.01
CA ARG A 404 4.54 19.35 -9.46
C ARG A 404 3.80 20.00 -10.62
N LYS A 405 3.59 21.32 -10.59
CA LYS A 405 2.94 22.07 -11.67
C LYS A 405 3.79 22.11 -12.95
N GLU A 406 5.10 22.26 -12.84
CA GLU A 406 5.99 22.19 -14.02
C GLU A 406 5.98 20.80 -14.67
N VAL A 407 5.92 19.73 -13.88
CA VAL A 407 5.78 18.35 -14.41
C VAL A 407 4.46 18.17 -15.16
N LEU A 408 3.36 18.75 -14.67
CA LEU A 408 2.08 18.72 -15.38
C LEU A 408 2.15 19.46 -16.72
N LYS A 409 2.78 20.64 -16.77
CA LYS A 409 2.98 21.39 -18.02
C LYS A 409 3.79 20.57 -19.02
N LEU A 410 4.89 19.96 -18.56
CA LEU A 410 5.74 19.10 -19.39
C LEU A 410 4.98 17.88 -19.92
N TYR A 411 4.10 17.30 -19.10
CA TYR A 411 3.20 16.22 -19.53
C TYR A 411 2.22 16.70 -20.61
N GLU A 412 1.55 17.83 -20.40
CA GLU A 412 0.60 18.41 -21.36
C GLU A 412 1.26 18.70 -22.72
N GLU A 413 2.50 19.20 -22.73
CA GLU A 413 3.26 19.47 -23.96
C GLU A 413 3.57 18.21 -24.78
N ILE A 414 3.83 17.07 -24.12
CA ILE A 414 4.25 15.83 -24.80
C ILE A 414 3.04 14.97 -25.18
N PHE A 415 2.08 14.82 -24.26
CA PHE A 415 0.93 13.95 -24.46
C PHE A 415 -0.20 14.65 -25.23
N GLY A 416 -0.28 15.98 -25.17
CA GLY A 416 -1.31 16.79 -25.82
C GLY A 416 -2.66 16.74 -25.09
N VAL A 417 -2.70 16.19 -23.87
CA VAL A 417 -3.90 15.99 -23.07
C VAL A 417 -3.65 16.49 -21.66
N LYS A 418 -4.67 17.12 -21.06
CA LYS A 418 -4.63 17.50 -19.64
C LYS A 418 -4.85 16.28 -18.77
N PRO A 419 -3.91 15.93 -17.87
CA PRO A 419 -4.03 14.73 -17.05
C PRO A 419 -5.12 14.88 -16.00
N PHE A 420 -5.96 13.86 -15.82
CA PHE A 420 -6.93 13.81 -14.74
C PHE A 420 -6.30 13.25 -13.46
N ILE A 421 -6.21 14.07 -12.42
CA ILE A 421 -5.69 13.66 -11.11
C ILE A 421 -6.82 13.71 -10.09
N ASN A 422 -7.11 12.57 -9.48
CA ASN A 422 -8.10 12.50 -8.40
C ASN A 422 -7.45 12.88 -7.05
N PRO A 423 -7.79 14.04 -6.44
CA PRO A 423 -7.22 14.44 -5.15
C PRO A 423 -7.72 13.59 -3.98
N HIS A 424 -8.87 12.94 -4.12
CA HIS A 424 -9.53 12.17 -3.06
C HIS A 424 -10.02 10.82 -3.60
N PRO A 425 -9.11 9.87 -3.88
CA PRO A 425 -9.51 8.54 -4.32
C PRO A 425 -10.44 7.90 -3.29
N ARG A 426 -11.45 7.19 -3.79
CA ARG A 426 -12.44 6.51 -2.94
C ARG A 426 -11.79 5.26 -2.33
N VAL A 427 -11.96 5.07 -1.04
CA VAL A 427 -11.54 3.85 -0.35
C VAL A 427 -12.78 2.99 -0.12
N LYS A 428 -12.79 1.79 -0.70
CA LYS A 428 -13.82 0.76 -0.49
C LYS A 428 -13.17 -0.43 0.20
N LEU A 429 -13.85 -0.99 1.20
CA LEU A 429 -13.36 -2.12 1.99
C LEU A 429 -14.30 -3.30 1.82
N ASN A 430 -13.76 -4.42 1.33
CA ASN A 430 -14.45 -5.70 1.21
C ASN A 430 -13.87 -6.69 2.24
N SER A 431 -14.52 -7.82 2.49
CA SER A 431 -13.97 -8.88 3.37
C SER A 431 -12.70 -9.53 2.79
N TYR A 432 -12.52 -9.48 1.48
CA TYR A 432 -11.40 -10.12 0.76
C TYR A 432 -10.44 -9.13 0.08
N SER A 433 -10.82 -7.86 -0.10
CA SER A 433 -9.99 -6.86 -0.77
C SER A 433 -10.20 -5.44 -0.25
N VAL A 434 -9.16 -4.62 -0.31
CA VAL A 434 -9.19 -3.17 -0.11
C VAL A 434 -9.02 -2.52 -1.48
N VAL A 435 -9.93 -1.63 -1.85
CA VAL A 435 -9.82 -0.85 -3.07
C VAL A 435 -9.59 0.62 -2.72
N VAL A 436 -8.49 1.19 -3.19
CA VAL A 436 -8.15 2.62 -3.04
C VAL A 436 -8.00 3.21 -4.43
N GLY A 437 -8.94 4.05 -4.86
CA GLY A 437 -8.95 4.60 -6.21
C GLY A 437 -9.03 3.48 -7.25
N ASP A 438 -7.98 3.38 -8.08
CA ASP A 438 -7.86 2.35 -9.12
C ASP A 438 -7.12 1.07 -8.65
N VAL A 439 -6.70 1.01 -7.38
CA VAL A 439 -5.85 -0.07 -6.86
C VAL A 439 -6.63 -1.03 -5.99
N SER A 440 -6.57 -2.32 -6.32
CA SER A 440 -7.11 -3.43 -5.52
C SER A 440 -5.99 -4.20 -4.79
N ILE A 441 -6.11 -4.39 -3.49
CA ILE A 441 -5.17 -5.13 -2.64
C ILE A 441 -5.93 -6.25 -1.92
N GLU A 442 -5.37 -7.45 -1.86
CA GLU A 442 -5.99 -8.58 -1.16
C GLU A 442 -5.92 -8.43 0.37
N ARG A 443 -6.97 -8.88 1.06
CA ARG A 443 -7.04 -8.89 2.53
C ARG A 443 -6.82 -10.28 3.09
N PHE A 444 -6.18 -10.34 4.24
CA PHE A 444 -6.06 -11.55 5.03
C PHE A 444 -6.82 -11.35 6.35
N LEU A 445 -7.91 -12.11 6.51
CA LEU A 445 -8.75 -12.08 7.72
C LEU A 445 -8.04 -12.64 8.95
N CYS A 446 -6.86 -13.25 8.77
CA CYS A 446 -6.08 -13.79 9.86
C CYS A 446 -5.08 -12.76 10.35
N GLN A 447 -5.43 -12.01 11.40
CA GLN A 447 -4.39 -11.34 12.17
C GLN A 447 -4.62 -11.23 13.68
N SER A 448 -3.47 -11.38 14.32
CA SER A 448 -3.13 -11.45 15.73
C SER A 448 -3.41 -10.18 16.53
N SER A 449 -3.75 -10.43 17.78
CA SER A 449 -4.03 -9.61 18.97
C SER A 449 -3.02 -8.49 19.35
N GLY A 450 -2.04 -8.15 18.51
CA GLY A 450 -1.02 -7.14 18.83
C GLY A 450 -1.51 -5.71 18.64
N MET A 451 -2.26 -5.18 19.61
CA MET A 451 -2.69 -3.78 19.72
C MET A 451 -3.18 -3.13 18.41
N PHE A 452 -4.42 -3.44 18.00
CA PHE A 452 -5.13 -2.53 17.10
C PHE A 452 -5.08 -1.12 17.70
N SER A 453 -4.46 -0.20 16.97
CA SER A 453 -4.49 1.18 17.40
C SER A 453 -5.90 1.68 17.07
N ASP A 454 -6.76 1.75 18.09
CA ASP A 454 -8.14 2.30 18.00
C ASP A 454 -8.19 3.77 17.45
N ASN A 455 -7.03 4.34 17.12
CA ASN A 455 -6.76 5.75 16.86
C ASN A 455 -6.57 6.09 15.38
N LEU A 456 -6.30 5.12 14.48
CA LEU A 456 -6.06 5.44 13.07
C LEU A 456 -7.36 5.64 12.29
N LYS A 457 -7.37 6.66 11.41
CA LYS A 457 -8.55 7.12 10.64
C LYS A 457 -8.16 7.40 9.19
N ILE A 458 -9.07 7.14 8.25
CA ILE A 458 -8.86 7.40 6.82
C ILE A 458 -9.11 8.88 6.51
N LEU A 459 -8.04 9.68 6.54
CA LEU A 459 -8.10 11.11 6.25
C LEU A 459 -8.19 11.38 4.73
N PRO A 460 -9.11 12.24 4.25
CA PRO A 460 -9.24 12.57 2.83
C PRO A 460 -7.95 13.05 2.16
N GLY A 461 -7.16 13.82 2.89
CA GLY A 461 -5.90 14.37 2.41
C GLY A 461 -4.82 13.30 2.15
N LEU A 462 -4.80 12.22 2.95
CA LEU A 462 -3.84 11.12 2.81
C LEU A 462 -4.24 10.06 1.77
N ARG A 463 -5.47 10.12 1.21
CA ARG A 463 -5.97 9.07 0.32
C ARG A 463 -5.17 8.94 -0.97
N HIS A 464 -4.69 10.04 -1.54
CA HIS A 464 -3.87 10.02 -2.75
C HIS A 464 -2.49 9.37 -2.50
N SER A 465 -1.89 9.59 -1.33
CA SER A 465 -0.66 8.91 -0.93
C SER A 465 -0.93 7.43 -0.60
N LEU A 466 -2.08 7.14 0.00
CA LEU A 466 -2.53 5.77 0.27
C LEU A 466 -2.70 4.96 -1.03
N GLU A 467 -3.21 5.59 -2.09
CA GLU A 467 -3.30 4.99 -3.43
C GLU A 467 -1.92 4.64 -3.98
N ALA A 468 -0.95 5.57 -3.90
CA ALA A 468 0.43 5.35 -4.34
C ALA A 468 1.13 4.24 -3.56
N VAL A 469 1.00 4.23 -2.22
CA VAL A 469 1.52 3.12 -1.41
C VAL A 469 0.82 1.80 -1.76
N GLY A 470 -0.49 1.86 -2.04
CA GLY A 470 -1.25 0.70 -2.52
C GLY A 470 -0.70 0.13 -3.83
N GLN A 471 -0.34 0.98 -4.81
CA GLN A 471 0.32 0.55 -6.04
C GLN A 471 1.66 -0.14 -5.75
N CYS A 472 2.49 0.44 -4.87
CA CYS A 472 3.76 -0.18 -4.49
C CYS A 472 3.55 -1.57 -3.86
N VAL A 473 2.52 -1.73 -3.02
CA VAL A 473 2.17 -3.03 -2.42
C VAL A 473 1.65 -4.03 -3.46
N LYS A 474 0.82 -3.59 -4.41
CA LYS A 474 0.32 -4.45 -5.49
C LYS A 474 1.45 -5.00 -6.37
N HIS A 475 2.45 -4.17 -6.68
CA HIS A 475 3.57 -4.53 -7.55
C HIS A 475 4.84 -5.01 -6.84
N GLN A 476 4.80 -5.21 -5.51
CA GLN A 476 5.96 -5.65 -4.71
C GLN A 476 7.17 -4.69 -4.77
N TRP A 477 6.94 -3.39 -4.97
CA TRP A 477 8.02 -2.41 -4.99
C TRP A 477 8.36 -1.89 -3.60
N LEU A 478 9.63 -1.56 -3.38
CA LEU A 478 10.06 -0.80 -2.21
C LEU A 478 9.40 0.58 -2.21
N CYS A 479 8.72 0.91 -1.12
CA CYS A 479 8.07 2.20 -0.94
C CYS A 479 8.92 3.08 0.00
N ILE A 480 9.27 4.28 -0.46
CA ILE A 480 10.04 5.26 0.31
C ILE A 480 9.15 6.46 0.61
N LEU A 481 8.72 6.58 1.86
CA LEU A 481 7.90 7.69 2.32
C LEU A 481 8.78 8.85 2.81
N VAL A 482 8.70 9.98 2.12
CA VAL A 482 9.47 11.19 2.43
C VAL A 482 8.53 12.29 2.90
N GLY A 483 8.96 13.05 3.89
CA GLY A 483 8.23 14.24 4.31
C GLY A 483 8.73 14.81 5.63
N PRO A 484 8.26 15.99 6.03
CA PRO A 484 8.62 16.60 7.31
C PRO A 484 8.21 15.72 8.51
N PRO A 485 8.78 15.93 9.71
CA PRO A 485 8.36 15.22 10.91
C PRO A 485 6.84 15.38 11.11
N SER A 486 6.19 14.35 11.67
CA SER A 486 4.75 14.32 11.94
C SER A 486 3.82 14.43 10.72
N SER A 487 4.31 14.21 9.50
CA SER A 487 3.45 14.13 8.29
C SER A 487 2.57 12.88 8.18
N GLY A 488 2.68 11.93 9.14
CA GLY A 488 1.89 10.70 9.16
C GLY A 488 2.47 9.54 8.35
N LYS A 489 3.79 9.52 8.08
CA LYS A 489 4.50 8.46 7.32
C LYS A 489 4.20 7.05 7.84
N THR A 490 4.59 6.77 9.08
CA THR A 490 4.37 5.45 9.68
C THR A 490 2.87 5.17 9.86
N SER A 491 2.09 6.19 10.23
CA SER A 491 0.63 6.06 10.38
C SER A 491 -0.06 5.63 9.10
N LEU A 492 0.43 6.03 7.93
CA LEU A 492 -0.11 5.63 6.62
C LEU A 492 0.15 4.13 6.35
N ILE A 493 1.34 3.63 6.69
CA ILE A 493 1.69 2.21 6.53
C ILE A 493 0.89 1.36 7.50
N ARG A 494 0.83 1.76 8.79
CA ARG A 494 0.00 1.10 9.80
C ARG A 494 -1.47 1.05 9.35
N LEU A 495 -2.00 2.16 8.83
CA LEU A 495 -3.37 2.21 8.30
C LEU A 495 -3.57 1.19 7.18
N LEU A 496 -2.69 1.15 6.18
CA LEU A 496 -2.82 0.20 5.07
C LEU A 496 -2.68 -1.26 5.53
N ALA A 497 -1.80 -1.51 6.48
CA ALA A 497 -1.59 -2.84 7.03
C ALA A 497 -2.78 -3.32 7.87
N GLU A 498 -3.34 -2.45 8.73
CA GLU A 498 -4.56 -2.73 9.47
C GLU A 498 -5.75 -2.96 8.51
N LEU A 499 -5.85 -2.19 7.42
CA LEU A 499 -6.88 -2.39 6.40
C LEU A 499 -6.71 -3.72 5.66
N THR A 500 -5.48 -4.13 5.35
CA THR A 500 -5.19 -5.38 4.60
C THR A 500 -5.09 -6.62 5.49
N GLY A 501 -4.93 -6.44 6.81
CA GLY A 501 -4.67 -7.52 7.75
C GLY A 501 -3.27 -8.12 7.57
N ASN A 502 -2.24 -7.28 7.37
CA ASN A 502 -0.83 -7.70 7.36
C ASN A 502 -0.08 -7.22 8.62
N VAL A 503 0.76 -8.08 9.22
CA VAL A 503 1.53 -7.73 10.43
C VAL A 503 2.62 -6.77 10.02
N VAL A 504 2.80 -5.69 10.79
CA VAL A 504 3.87 -4.71 10.56
C VAL A 504 4.88 -4.79 11.70
N ASN A 505 6.13 -5.00 11.35
CA ASN A 505 7.27 -4.86 12.25
C ASN A 505 7.97 -3.53 11.95
N GLU A 506 8.15 -2.71 12.99
CA GLU A 506 8.78 -1.38 12.88
C GLU A 506 10.16 -1.40 13.52
N LEU A 507 11.17 -0.96 12.78
CA LEU A 507 12.55 -0.88 13.24
C LEU A 507 13.04 0.56 13.13
N ASN A 508 13.47 1.13 14.26
CA ASN A 508 14.02 2.48 14.29
C ASN A 508 15.50 2.44 14.00
N LEU A 509 15.91 2.94 12.82
CA LEU A 509 17.30 2.99 12.44
C LEU A 509 18.00 4.20 13.07
N SER A 510 19.18 3.95 13.61
CA SER A 510 20.09 4.97 14.16
C SER A 510 21.46 4.90 13.48
N SER A 511 22.33 5.86 13.79
CA SER A 511 23.71 5.84 13.30
C SER A 511 24.54 4.68 13.87
N ALA A 512 24.08 4.06 14.95
CA ALA A 512 24.72 2.92 15.61
C ALA A 512 24.12 1.56 15.18
N THR A 513 23.13 1.56 14.28
CA THR A 513 22.51 0.33 13.82
C THR A 513 23.45 -0.41 12.88
N ASP A 514 23.83 -1.63 13.28
CA ASP A 514 24.67 -2.54 12.50
C ASP A 514 23.84 -3.57 11.73
N ILE A 515 24.46 -4.22 10.74
CA ILE A 515 23.79 -5.22 9.90
C ILE A 515 23.34 -6.46 10.69
N SER A 516 24.01 -6.76 11.81
CA SER A 516 23.67 -7.86 12.72
C SER A 516 22.28 -7.68 13.36
N GLU A 517 21.81 -6.44 13.57
CA GLU A 517 20.46 -6.18 14.09
C GLU A 517 19.37 -6.52 13.06
N LEU A 518 19.68 -6.36 11.77
CA LEU A 518 18.76 -6.63 10.67
C LEU A 518 18.76 -8.13 10.30
N LEU A 519 19.93 -8.70 10.06
CA LEU A 519 20.08 -10.10 9.61
C LEU A 519 20.09 -11.09 10.76
N GLY A 520 20.74 -10.77 11.87
CA GLY A 520 20.93 -11.67 13.01
C GLY A 520 22.39 -11.79 13.43
N CYS A 521 22.60 -12.44 14.56
CA CYS A 521 23.92 -12.75 15.10
C CYS A 521 23.88 -14.04 15.94
N PHE A 522 25.07 -14.58 16.23
CA PHE A 522 25.21 -15.64 17.23
C PHE A 522 25.09 -15.04 18.63
N GLU A 523 24.08 -15.49 19.37
CA GLU A 523 23.88 -15.11 20.76
C GLU A 523 23.97 -16.32 21.68
N GLN A 524 24.16 -16.08 22.97
CA GLN A 524 24.10 -17.15 23.96
C GLN A 524 22.69 -17.71 24.05
N TYR A 525 22.57 -19.04 24.04
CA TYR A 525 21.31 -19.77 24.16
C TYR A 525 20.50 -19.28 25.36
N ASN A 526 19.25 -18.89 25.10
CA ASN A 526 18.34 -18.41 26.13
C ASN A 526 17.00 -19.16 26.06
N ALA A 527 16.75 -20.05 27.03
CA ALA A 527 15.53 -20.84 27.10
C ALA A 527 14.25 -19.98 27.21
N SER A 528 14.31 -18.79 27.83
CA SER A 528 13.15 -17.90 27.95
C SER A 528 12.68 -17.36 26.59
N ARG A 529 13.61 -17.16 25.65
CA ARG A 529 13.30 -16.73 24.28
C ARG A 529 12.51 -17.80 23.54
N HIS A 530 12.97 -19.04 23.59
CA HIS A 530 12.28 -20.20 22.98
C HIS A 530 10.90 -20.43 23.61
N TYR A 531 10.78 -20.24 24.92
CA TYR A 531 9.49 -20.32 25.61
C TYR A 531 8.50 -19.24 25.11
N HIS A 532 8.94 -17.97 25.02
CA HIS A 532 8.10 -16.90 24.46
C HIS A 532 7.76 -17.09 22.98
N LEU A 533 8.70 -17.61 22.17
CA LEU A 533 8.45 -17.95 20.77
C LEU A 533 7.38 -19.05 20.63
N ALA A 534 7.45 -20.09 21.46
CA ALA A 534 6.45 -21.15 21.48
C ALA A 534 5.06 -20.61 21.87
N ILE A 535 4.98 -19.71 22.87
CA ILE A 535 3.71 -19.06 23.24
C ILE A 535 3.16 -18.23 22.08
N ALA A 536 4.00 -17.42 21.43
CA ALA A 536 3.58 -16.58 20.31
C ALA A 536 3.07 -17.41 19.12
N GLN A 537 3.69 -18.57 18.85
CA GLN A 537 3.23 -19.51 17.82
C GLN A 537 1.86 -20.12 18.19
N VAL A 538 1.69 -20.57 19.42
CA VAL A 538 0.40 -21.13 19.89
C VAL A 538 -0.69 -20.05 19.89
N GLU A 539 -0.37 -18.82 20.28
CA GLU A 539 -1.29 -17.69 20.20
C GLU A 539 -1.75 -17.44 18.76
N ARG A 540 -0.82 -17.51 17.80
CA ARG A 540 -1.14 -17.39 16.36
C ARG A 540 -2.09 -18.49 15.90
N TYR A 541 -1.83 -19.75 16.26
CA TYR A 541 -2.71 -20.87 15.91
C TYR A 541 -4.10 -20.73 16.52
N MET A 542 -4.18 -20.32 17.79
CA MET A 542 -5.44 -20.09 18.50
C MET A 542 -6.26 -18.92 17.92
N ASN A 543 -5.59 -17.85 17.51
CA ASN A 543 -6.25 -16.71 16.86
C ASN A 543 -6.81 -17.08 15.48
N GLU A 544 -6.06 -17.82 14.66
CA GLU A 544 -6.56 -18.29 13.37
C GLU A 544 -7.75 -19.24 13.51
N TYR A 545 -7.64 -20.19 14.45
CA TYR A 545 -8.70 -21.14 14.76
C TYR A 545 -9.98 -20.44 15.23
N SER A 546 -9.87 -19.42 16.10
CA SER A 546 -11.02 -18.67 16.61
C SER A 546 -11.65 -17.73 15.56
N ASN A 547 -10.86 -17.14 14.66
CA ASN A 547 -11.38 -16.29 13.59
C ASN A 547 -12.20 -17.08 12.56
N LEU A 548 -11.75 -18.27 12.16
CA LEU A 548 -12.49 -19.15 11.24
C LEU A 548 -13.79 -19.69 11.86
N GLN A 549 -13.87 -19.75 13.19
CA GLN A 549 -15.06 -20.19 13.93
C GLN A 549 -16.23 -19.19 13.85
N LEU A 550 -15.98 -17.90 13.65
CA LEU A 550 -17.02 -16.86 13.55
C LEU A 550 -17.81 -16.93 12.23
N GLU A 551 -17.26 -17.57 11.19
CA GLU A 551 -17.92 -17.74 9.89
C GLU A 551 -18.80 -19.01 9.81
N LEU A 552 -18.63 -19.98 10.73
CA LEU A 552 -19.30 -21.28 10.70
C LEU A 552 -20.21 -21.49 11.92
N SER A 553 -21.53 -21.51 11.66
CA SER A 553 -22.67 -21.93 12.50
C SER A 553 -22.59 -21.85 14.04
N LEU A 554 -23.64 -21.31 14.65
CA LEU A 554 -23.82 -21.16 16.10
C LEU A 554 -23.61 -22.45 16.93
N GLU A 555 -23.85 -23.62 16.32
CA GLU A 555 -23.68 -24.94 16.96
C GLU A 555 -22.20 -25.36 17.11
N ALA A 556 -21.31 -24.93 16.21
CA ALA A 556 -19.87 -25.18 16.30
C ALA A 556 -19.20 -24.31 17.38
N PHE A 557 -19.76 -23.12 17.65
CA PHE A 557 -19.31 -22.20 18.69
C PHE A 557 -19.48 -22.78 20.11
N ILE A 558 -20.61 -23.47 20.37
CA ILE A 558 -20.96 -23.97 21.71
C ILE A 558 -20.11 -25.19 22.11
N ARG A 559 -19.79 -26.10 21.17
CA ARG A 559 -19.01 -27.32 21.45
C ARG A 559 -17.53 -27.08 21.83
N ARG A 560 -16.99 -25.89 21.56
CA ARG A 560 -15.53 -25.63 21.58
C ARG A 560 -15.09 -24.53 22.54
N LYS A 561 -15.98 -24.12 23.45
CA LYS A 561 -15.74 -23.11 24.50
C LYS A 561 -14.59 -23.50 25.45
N ASP A 562 -14.35 -24.80 25.62
CA ASP A 562 -13.36 -25.35 26.56
C ASP A 562 -11.90 -25.06 26.17
N LEU A 563 -11.58 -24.99 24.88
CA LEU A 563 -10.21 -24.68 24.42
C LEU A 563 -9.90 -23.19 24.63
N ALA A 564 -10.86 -22.32 24.30
CA ALA A 564 -10.73 -20.88 24.48
C ALA A 564 -10.64 -20.50 25.98
N THR A 565 -11.40 -21.15 26.86
CA THR A 565 -11.30 -20.92 28.30
C THR A 565 -9.97 -21.40 28.87
N ARG A 566 -9.44 -22.54 28.42
CA ARG A 566 -8.09 -23.02 28.81
C ARG A 566 -6.99 -22.07 28.35
N TRP A 567 -7.04 -21.60 27.11
CA TRP A 567 -6.09 -20.62 26.59
C TRP A 567 -6.14 -19.27 27.35
N LEU A 568 -7.35 -18.77 27.65
CA LEU A 568 -7.51 -17.55 28.45
C LEU A 568 -7.03 -17.73 29.90
N ALA A 569 -7.25 -18.90 30.50
CA ALA A 569 -6.73 -19.23 31.82
C ALA A 569 -5.18 -19.24 31.82
N PHE A 570 -4.58 -19.84 30.81
CA PHE A 570 -3.13 -19.83 30.59
C PHE A 570 -2.57 -18.39 30.44
N LEU A 571 -3.18 -17.56 29.58
CA LEU A 571 -2.77 -16.15 29.41
C LEU A 571 -2.91 -15.33 30.70
N SER A 572 -3.95 -15.58 31.49
CA SER A 572 -4.15 -14.89 32.78
C SER A 572 -3.07 -15.25 33.80
N HIS A 573 -2.54 -16.47 33.74
CA HIS A 573 -1.45 -16.96 34.60
C HIS A 573 -0.08 -16.38 34.19
N ILE A 574 0.08 -15.97 32.93
CA ILE A 574 1.32 -15.33 32.43
C ILE A 574 1.30 -13.82 32.65
N ASN A 575 0.19 -13.14 32.36
CA ASN A 575 0.11 -11.68 32.46
C ASN A 575 0.19 -11.14 33.89
N SER A 576 -0.11 -11.96 34.91
CA SER A 576 0.14 -11.62 36.31
C SER A 576 1.62 -11.52 36.70
N SER A 577 2.53 -11.87 35.79
CA SER A 577 3.91 -12.27 36.10
C SER A 577 4.97 -11.40 35.40
N SER A 578 4.59 -10.24 34.86
CA SER A 578 5.43 -9.44 33.94
C SER A 578 6.61 -8.67 34.57
N ALA A 579 7.19 -9.16 35.66
CA ALA A 579 8.45 -8.63 36.17
C ALA A 579 9.26 -9.75 36.85
N PHE A 580 10.27 -10.27 36.16
CA PHE A 580 11.53 -10.90 36.62
C PHE A 580 11.93 -12.08 35.72
N ILE A 581 13.20 -12.07 35.31
CA ILE A 581 13.77 -12.77 34.14
C ILE A 581 14.22 -14.22 34.43
N ASP A 582 14.11 -14.72 35.68
CA ASP A 582 14.52 -16.09 36.04
C ASP A 582 13.53 -16.73 37.04
N ASP A 583 12.27 -16.95 36.66
CA ASP A 583 11.29 -17.57 37.57
C ASP A 583 11.22 -19.11 37.35
N PRO A 584 11.45 -19.96 38.37
CA PRO A 584 11.30 -21.43 38.30
C PRO A 584 9.90 -21.96 37.94
N ARG A 585 8.93 -21.07 37.65
CA ARG A 585 7.54 -21.39 37.27
C ARG A 585 7.31 -21.61 35.78
N MET A 586 8.35 -21.47 34.93
CA MET A 586 8.30 -21.91 33.52
C MET A 586 7.95 -23.41 33.41
N SER A 587 8.43 -24.23 34.34
CA SER A 587 8.13 -25.66 34.43
C SER A 587 6.63 -25.98 34.59
N ASP A 588 5.90 -25.19 35.39
CA ASP A 588 4.50 -25.51 35.74
C ASP A 588 3.50 -25.21 34.61
N SER A 589 3.91 -24.37 33.65
CA SER A 589 3.06 -23.87 32.56
C SER A 589 3.24 -24.64 31.24
N VAL A 590 4.37 -25.33 31.07
CA VAL A 590 4.67 -26.20 29.92
C VAL A 590 3.65 -27.34 29.73
N PRO A 591 3.22 -28.08 30.79
CA PRO A 591 2.22 -29.13 30.63
C PRO A 591 0.86 -28.62 30.12
N GLN A 592 0.48 -27.39 30.48
CA GLN A 592 -0.75 -26.77 29.99
C GLN A 592 -0.66 -26.44 28.49
N LEU A 593 0.49 -25.95 28.03
CA LEU A 593 0.75 -25.73 26.59
C LEU A 593 0.70 -27.02 25.79
N VAL A 594 1.32 -28.10 26.29
CA VAL A 594 1.29 -29.42 25.63
C VAL A 594 -0.15 -29.91 25.47
N GLN A 595 -0.97 -29.80 26.53
CA GLN A 595 -2.38 -30.19 26.46
C GLN A 595 -3.18 -29.36 25.44
N ILE A 596 -2.94 -28.05 25.34
CA ILE A 596 -3.62 -27.17 24.37
C ILE A 596 -3.25 -27.58 22.93
N ILE A 597 -1.97 -27.86 22.66
CA ILE A 597 -1.53 -28.28 21.33
C ILE A 597 -2.07 -29.68 20.96
N GLU A 598 -2.09 -30.62 21.91
CA GLU A 598 -2.67 -31.95 21.68
C GLU A 598 -4.18 -31.87 21.38
N GLN A 599 -4.91 -30.96 22.05
CA GLN A 599 -6.31 -30.70 21.72
C GLN A 599 -6.49 -30.07 20.33
N LEU A 600 -5.62 -29.12 19.94
CA LEU A 600 -5.62 -28.55 18.59
C LEU A 600 -5.39 -29.61 17.51
N LYS A 601 -4.48 -30.57 17.75
CA LYS A 601 -4.26 -31.70 16.82
C LYS A 601 -5.50 -32.57 16.63
N LEU A 602 -6.18 -32.92 17.73
CA LEU A 602 -7.39 -33.73 17.68
C LEU A 602 -8.54 -33.03 16.95
N ASP A 603 -8.56 -31.70 16.94
CA ASP A 603 -9.57 -30.90 16.24
C ASP A 603 -9.29 -30.76 14.74
N ILE A 604 -8.02 -30.71 14.31
CA ILE A 604 -7.65 -30.76 12.88
C ILE A 604 -8.06 -32.11 12.28
N ASP A 605 -7.74 -33.22 12.95
CA ASP A 605 -8.00 -34.57 12.42
C ASP A 605 -9.50 -34.84 12.19
N LYS A 606 -10.38 -34.07 12.85
CA LYS A 606 -11.84 -34.17 12.75
C LYS A 606 -12.46 -33.23 11.71
N GLN A 607 -11.74 -32.22 11.20
CA GLN A 607 -12.32 -31.19 10.33
C GLN A 607 -11.39 -30.73 9.20
N THR A 608 -11.93 -30.62 7.99
CA THR A 608 -11.26 -29.98 6.85
C THR A 608 -11.46 -28.46 6.87
N LEU A 609 -10.86 -27.78 7.85
CA LEU A 609 -10.76 -26.31 7.84
C LEU A 609 -9.54 -25.89 6.99
N PRO A 610 -9.63 -24.79 6.21
CA PRO A 610 -8.49 -24.24 5.48
C PRO A 610 -7.59 -23.45 6.44
N LEU A 611 -6.78 -24.15 7.24
CA LEU A 611 -5.80 -23.58 8.17
C LEU A 611 -4.45 -23.35 7.48
N SER A 612 -3.72 -22.32 7.90
CA SER A 612 -2.38 -22.01 7.40
C SER A 612 -1.29 -22.95 7.94
N TRP A 613 -1.57 -23.64 9.05
CA TRP A 613 -0.64 -24.53 9.74
C TRP A 613 -1.05 -26.00 9.60
N SER A 614 -0.04 -26.86 9.51
CA SER A 614 -0.19 -28.31 9.37
C SER A 614 0.07 -29.04 10.69
N GLN A 615 -0.29 -30.33 10.75
CA GLN A 615 0.06 -31.19 11.88
C GLN A 615 1.57 -31.21 12.14
N LYS A 616 2.40 -31.08 11.08
CA LYS A 616 3.85 -31.00 11.17
C LYS A 616 4.35 -29.75 11.91
N ASP A 617 3.64 -28.63 11.79
CA ASP A 617 4.02 -27.38 12.46
C ASP A 617 3.69 -27.43 13.96
N LEU A 618 2.57 -28.08 14.31
CA LEU A 618 2.28 -28.42 15.69
C LEU A 618 3.26 -29.44 16.29
N ASP A 619 3.70 -30.43 15.51
CA ASP A 619 4.74 -31.38 15.92
C ASP A 619 6.07 -30.67 16.20
N ARG A 620 6.47 -29.73 15.34
CA ARG A 620 7.66 -28.89 15.55
C ARG A 620 7.57 -28.08 16.83
N THR A 621 6.43 -27.41 17.04
CA THR A 621 6.20 -26.59 18.25
C THR A 621 6.23 -27.45 19.51
N LEU A 622 5.62 -28.64 19.49
CA LEU A 622 5.69 -29.60 20.59
C LEU A 622 7.10 -30.13 20.84
N SER A 623 7.87 -30.40 19.78
CA SER A 623 9.26 -30.82 19.93
C SER A 623 10.13 -29.74 20.58
N MET A 624 9.89 -28.47 20.26
CA MET A 624 10.56 -27.32 20.88
C MET A 624 10.21 -27.23 22.37
N ILE A 625 8.93 -27.35 22.71
CA ILE A 625 8.46 -27.31 24.11
C ILE A 625 9.03 -28.48 24.92
N ARG A 626 9.05 -29.69 24.36
CA ARG A 626 9.64 -30.87 25.02
C ARG A 626 11.15 -30.76 25.21
N LYS A 627 11.87 -30.19 24.23
CA LYS A 627 13.31 -29.89 24.37
C LYS A 627 13.56 -28.91 25.52
N LEU A 628 12.72 -27.87 25.68
CA LEU A 628 12.83 -26.94 26.81
C LEU A 628 12.63 -27.62 28.16
N GLU A 629 11.73 -28.59 28.24
CA GLU A 629 11.50 -29.41 29.44
C GLU A 629 12.73 -30.27 29.78
N GLU A 630 13.31 -30.93 28.77
CA GLU A 630 14.52 -31.75 28.93
C GLU A 630 15.76 -30.93 29.32
N ASP A 631 15.96 -29.76 28.71
CA ASP A 631 17.07 -28.86 29.00
C ASP A 631 17.00 -28.32 30.44
N HIS A 632 15.80 -28.00 30.91
CA HIS A 632 15.59 -27.54 32.28
C HIS A 632 15.85 -28.64 33.31
N GLN A 633 15.45 -29.89 33.02
CA GLN A 633 15.72 -31.05 33.87
C GLN A 633 17.22 -31.39 33.98
N LYS A 634 17.99 -31.18 32.90
CA LYS A 634 19.43 -31.49 32.86
C LYS A 634 20.31 -30.50 33.62
N ARG A 635 19.84 -29.28 33.95
CA ARG A 635 20.58 -28.19 34.66
C ARG A 635 21.99 -27.85 34.13
N LEU A 636 22.39 -28.39 32.97
CA LEU A 636 23.63 -28.08 32.30
C LEU A 636 23.43 -26.76 31.55
N HIS A 637 23.70 -25.63 32.20
CA HIS A 637 23.88 -24.37 31.49
C HIS A 637 25.25 -24.40 30.80
N SER A 638 25.44 -25.34 29.87
CA SER A 638 26.55 -25.24 28.94
C SER A 638 26.35 -23.96 28.14
N VAL A 639 27.37 -23.10 28.10
CA VAL A 639 27.35 -21.92 27.23
C VAL A 639 27.27 -22.44 25.79
N LYS A 640 26.07 -22.42 25.21
CA LYS A 640 25.79 -22.75 23.81
C LYS A 640 25.56 -21.43 23.08
N PHE A 641 26.11 -21.29 21.88
CA PHE A 641 25.78 -20.17 20.99
C PHE A 641 24.82 -20.67 19.93
N GLU A 642 23.73 -19.94 19.73
CA GLU A 642 22.73 -20.22 18.70
C GLU A 642 22.65 -19.04 17.73
N TRP A 643 22.37 -19.33 16.47
CA TRP A 643 22.07 -18.28 15.50
C TRP A 643 20.67 -17.71 15.75
N VAL A 644 20.60 -16.43 16.07
CA VAL A 644 19.33 -15.74 16.28
C VAL A 644 19.01 -14.93 15.04
N THR A 645 17.95 -15.31 14.33
CA THR A 645 17.51 -14.59 13.14
C THR A 645 17.01 -13.18 13.49
N GLY A 646 17.51 -12.21 12.74
CA GLY A 646 17.11 -10.82 12.84
C GLY A 646 15.66 -10.62 12.38
N ILE A 647 15.10 -9.46 12.74
CA ILE A 647 13.67 -9.15 12.50
C ILE A 647 13.36 -9.08 11.01
N LEU A 648 14.32 -8.66 10.17
CA LEU A 648 14.15 -8.63 8.72
C LEU A 648 13.98 -10.04 8.15
N ILE A 649 14.82 -11.00 8.54
CA ILE A 649 14.72 -12.38 8.05
C ILE A 649 13.41 -13.03 8.50
N LYS A 650 13.04 -12.88 9.77
CA LYS A 650 11.76 -13.37 10.30
C LYS A 650 10.58 -12.83 9.50
N ALA A 651 10.59 -11.54 9.17
CA ALA A 651 9.55 -10.93 8.36
C ALA A 651 9.52 -11.48 6.92
N ILE A 652 10.69 -11.69 6.31
CA ILE A 652 10.85 -12.26 4.96
C ILE A 652 10.29 -13.69 4.89
N GLU A 653 10.58 -14.52 5.89
CA GLU A 653 10.12 -15.92 5.98
C GLU A 653 8.61 -16.02 6.27
N ASN A 654 8.11 -15.21 7.21
CA ASN A 654 6.69 -15.23 7.60
C ASN A 654 5.78 -14.47 6.62
N GLY A 655 6.34 -13.68 5.71
CA GLY A 655 5.58 -12.82 4.80
C GLY A 655 4.96 -11.59 5.47
N GLU A 656 5.59 -11.09 6.53
CA GLU A 656 5.17 -9.91 7.28
C GLU A 656 5.70 -8.63 6.62
N TRP A 657 5.16 -7.47 7.01
CA TRP A 657 5.61 -6.18 6.50
C TRP A 657 6.67 -5.60 7.42
N ILE A 658 7.69 -4.96 6.86
CA ILE A 658 8.73 -4.30 7.63
C ILE A 658 8.84 -2.81 7.28
N VAL A 659 8.89 -1.97 8.31
CA VAL A 659 9.08 -0.53 8.20
C VAL A 659 10.41 -0.18 8.84
N LEU A 660 11.36 0.31 8.04
CA LEU A 660 12.61 0.88 8.55
C LEU A 660 12.41 2.38 8.73
N GLU A 661 12.27 2.82 9.98
CA GLU A 661 12.07 4.21 10.32
C GLU A 661 13.37 5.01 10.28
N ASN A 662 13.28 6.25 9.80
CA ASN A 662 14.39 7.21 9.74
C ASN A 662 15.64 6.66 9.04
N ALA A 663 15.43 6.04 7.87
CA ALA A 663 16.47 5.33 7.13
C ALA A 663 17.68 6.21 6.74
N ASN A 664 17.52 7.54 6.74
CA ASN A 664 18.61 8.49 6.49
C ASN A 664 19.55 8.71 7.68
N LEU A 665 19.18 8.28 8.89
CA LEU A 665 20.08 8.33 10.06
C LEU A 665 21.05 7.13 10.10
N CYS A 666 20.75 6.07 9.36
CA CYS A 666 21.58 4.88 9.25
C CYS A 666 22.77 5.13 8.32
N ASN A 667 23.88 4.42 8.56
CA ASN A 667 24.96 4.38 7.58
C ASN A 667 24.41 3.79 6.26
N PRO A 668 24.54 4.48 5.10
CA PRO A 668 24.04 3.98 3.83
C PRO A 668 24.57 2.58 3.46
N THR A 669 25.75 2.20 3.97
CA THR A 669 26.37 0.89 3.72
C THR A 669 25.56 -0.28 4.28
N VAL A 670 24.83 -0.06 5.38
CA VAL A 670 23.94 -1.08 5.99
C VAL A 670 22.77 -1.36 5.06
N LEU A 671 22.14 -0.31 4.54
CA LEU A 671 21.03 -0.44 3.60
C LEU A 671 21.50 -1.06 2.27
N ASP A 672 22.73 -0.77 1.86
CA ASP A 672 23.26 -1.29 0.61
C ASP A 672 23.45 -2.82 0.62
N ARG A 673 23.63 -3.45 1.80
CA ARG A 673 23.63 -4.92 1.97
C ARG A 673 22.29 -5.56 1.59
N ILE A 674 21.18 -4.81 1.73
CA ILE A 674 19.82 -5.30 1.47
C ILE A 674 19.37 -5.00 0.02
N ASN A 675 20.21 -4.34 -0.79
CA ASN A 675 19.89 -4.01 -2.19
C ASN A 675 19.46 -5.21 -3.04
N SER A 676 20.00 -6.41 -2.78
CA SER A 676 19.66 -7.62 -3.53
C SER A 676 18.23 -8.11 -3.28
N LEU A 677 17.67 -7.83 -2.09
CA LEU A 677 16.31 -8.20 -1.71
C LEU A 677 15.26 -7.41 -2.50
N VAL A 678 15.59 -6.17 -2.88
CA VAL A 678 14.65 -5.22 -3.51
C VAL A 678 14.61 -5.37 -5.04
N GLU A 679 15.39 -6.29 -5.62
CA GLU A 679 15.38 -6.54 -7.06
C GLU A 679 14.26 -7.52 -7.50
N GLN A 680 13.98 -7.56 -8.80
CA GLN A 680 13.05 -8.53 -9.37
C GLN A 680 13.61 -9.95 -9.16
N SER A 681 12.85 -10.85 -8.52
CA SER A 681 13.34 -12.13 -7.97
C SER A 681 14.45 -11.98 -6.92
N GLY A 682 14.35 -10.94 -6.10
CA GLY A 682 15.32 -10.62 -5.06
C GLY A 682 15.60 -11.81 -4.14
N SER A 683 16.87 -11.98 -3.78
CA SER A 683 17.32 -12.94 -2.78
C SER A 683 18.40 -12.30 -1.93
N ILE A 684 18.50 -12.75 -0.68
CA ILE A 684 19.57 -12.34 0.22
C ILE A 684 20.33 -13.59 0.66
N THR A 685 21.65 -13.55 0.53
CA THR A 685 22.56 -14.59 0.98
C THR A 685 23.07 -14.20 2.36
N ILE A 686 22.81 -15.03 3.37
CA ILE A 686 23.27 -14.80 4.74
C ILE A 686 24.53 -15.63 4.94
N ASN A 687 25.68 -14.97 4.91
CA ASN A 687 26.96 -15.63 5.11
C ASN A 687 27.28 -15.75 6.61
N GLU A 688 26.72 -14.85 7.41
CA GLU A 688 26.93 -14.69 8.84
C GLU A 688 26.40 -15.90 9.64
N CYS A 689 25.43 -16.64 9.10
CA CYS A 689 24.87 -17.87 9.68
C CYS A 689 25.70 -19.12 9.33
N GLY A 690 26.66 -19.01 8.41
CA GLY A 690 27.40 -20.14 7.86
C GLY A 690 26.61 -21.00 6.87
N THR A 691 27.08 -22.24 6.69
CA THR A 691 26.50 -23.22 5.77
C THR A 691 25.60 -24.21 6.49
N VAL A 692 24.33 -24.28 6.09
CA VAL A 692 23.41 -25.35 6.49
C VAL A 692 23.48 -26.45 5.43
N GLU A 693 23.82 -27.68 5.83
CA GLU A 693 24.01 -28.82 4.92
C GLU A 693 25.03 -28.59 3.78
N GLY A 694 26.05 -27.73 4.02
CA GLY A 694 27.10 -27.44 3.04
C GLY A 694 26.72 -26.46 1.92
N ASN A 695 25.54 -25.83 2.00
CA ASN A 695 25.12 -24.77 1.09
C ASN A 695 24.91 -23.44 1.84
N PRO A 696 25.10 -22.29 1.17
CA PRO A 696 24.87 -20.99 1.77
C PRO A 696 23.37 -20.76 1.96
N VAL A 697 22.97 -20.10 3.04
CA VAL A 697 21.56 -19.81 3.33
C VAL A 697 21.10 -18.67 2.41
N VAL A 698 20.32 -19.02 1.38
CA VAL A 698 19.70 -18.06 0.47
C VAL A 698 18.23 -17.94 0.80
N VAL A 699 17.81 -16.75 1.23
CA VAL A 699 16.41 -16.49 1.58
C VAL A 699 15.75 -15.73 0.44
N HIS A 700 14.59 -16.23 0.03
CA HIS A 700 13.72 -15.58 -0.94
C HIS A 700 12.54 -14.92 -0.23
N PRO A 701 12.14 -13.70 -0.64
CA PRO A 701 11.00 -13.01 -0.06
C PRO A 701 9.72 -13.78 -0.29
N HIS A 702 8.98 -14.01 0.78
CA HIS A 702 7.63 -14.57 0.70
C HIS A 702 6.74 -13.66 -0.19
N PRO A 703 5.80 -14.18 -0.99
CA PRO A 703 4.98 -13.39 -1.91
C PRO A 703 4.21 -12.22 -1.26
N ARG A 704 3.95 -12.31 0.06
CA ARG A 704 3.26 -11.29 0.88
C ARG A 704 4.19 -10.29 1.58
N PHE A 705 5.49 -10.60 1.67
CA PHE A 705 6.47 -9.72 2.30
C PHE A 705 6.51 -8.36 1.60
N ARG A 706 6.52 -7.27 2.37
CA ARG A 706 6.65 -5.89 1.85
C ARG A 706 7.59 -5.08 2.73
N MET A 707 8.36 -4.21 2.08
CA MET A 707 9.37 -3.37 2.73
C MET A 707 9.06 -1.89 2.48
N PHE A 708 9.14 -1.10 3.56
CA PHE A 708 8.90 0.33 3.55
C PHE A 708 10.04 1.08 4.23
N LEU A 709 10.42 2.24 3.70
CA LEU A 709 11.36 3.18 4.33
C LEU A 709 10.65 4.48 4.69
N THR A 710 10.93 5.04 5.85
CA THR A 710 10.55 6.42 6.17
C THR A 710 11.78 7.32 6.22
N VAL A 711 11.67 8.50 5.64
CA VAL A 711 12.78 9.45 5.48
C VAL A 711 12.32 10.84 5.87
N ASN A 712 13.15 11.54 6.64
CA ASN A 712 12.96 12.95 6.95
C ASN A 712 14.02 13.79 6.22
N PRO A 713 13.65 14.61 5.21
CA PRO A 713 14.61 15.33 4.37
C PRO A 713 15.51 16.30 5.16
N SER A 714 15.11 16.71 6.37
CA SER A 714 15.91 17.59 7.24
C SER A 714 17.24 16.98 7.70
N TYR A 715 17.38 15.65 7.73
CA TYR A 715 18.61 14.96 8.16
C TYR A 715 19.41 14.38 6.99
N GLY A 716 19.12 14.81 5.75
CA GLY A 716 19.77 14.32 4.54
C GLY A 716 19.00 13.22 3.82
N GLU A 717 19.58 12.74 2.73
CA GLU A 717 18.97 11.79 1.79
C GLU A 717 19.46 10.36 1.99
N VAL A 718 18.64 9.39 1.58
CA VAL A 718 19.04 7.97 1.50
C VAL A 718 19.95 7.75 0.27
N SER A 719 20.74 6.67 0.28
CA SER A 719 21.62 6.30 -0.84
C SER A 719 20.88 6.30 -2.18
N ARG A 720 21.57 6.78 -3.23
CA ARG A 720 21.01 6.82 -4.60
C ARG A 720 20.58 5.43 -5.08
N ALA A 721 21.32 4.40 -4.67
CA ALA A 721 21.03 3.01 -4.99
C ALA A 721 19.64 2.56 -4.49
N MET A 722 19.27 2.94 -3.27
CA MET A 722 17.95 2.64 -2.69
C MET A 722 16.85 3.49 -3.35
N ARG A 723 17.10 4.78 -3.59
CA ARG A 723 16.14 5.67 -4.28
C ARG A 723 15.81 5.19 -5.70
N ASN A 724 16.78 4.60 -6.41
CA ASN A 724 16.56 4.01 -7.74
C ASN A 724 15.77 2.70 -7.71
N ARG A 725 15.84 1.96 -6.61
CA ARG A 725 15.17 0.66 -6.42
C ARG A 725 13.75 0.81 -5.87
N GLY A 726 13.51 1.84 -5.06
CA GLY A 726 12.19 2.18 -4.54
C GLY A 726 11.43 3.22 -5.38
N VAL A 727 10.18 3.41 -5.00
CA VAL A 727 9.33 4.53 -5.43
C VAL A 727 9.27 5.54 -4.28
N GLU A 728 9.68 6.78 -4.56
CA GLU A 728 9.69 7.87 -3.60
C GLU A 728 8.34 8.59 -3.62
N ILE A 729 7.67 8.64 -2.46
CA ILE A 729 6.39 9.30 -2.26
C ILE A 729 6.57 10.38 -1.21
N TYR A 730 6.51 11.63 -1.65
CA TYR A 730 6.50 12.80 -0.77
C TYR A 730 5.10 13.09 -0.27
N LEU A 731 4.91 13.01 1.05
CA LEU A 731 3.64 13.29 1.71
C LEU A 731 3.36 14.80 1.70
N MET A 732 2.52 15.21 0.75
CA MET A 732 1.99 16.56 0.62
C MET A 732 0.50 16.49 0.34
N GLN A 733 -0.30 17.27 1.04
CA GLN A 733 -1.73 17.34 0.80
C GLN A 733 -2.06 17.91 -0.60
N PRO A 734 -3.21 17.54 -1.20
CA PRO A 734 -3.52 17.87 -2.60
C PRO A 734 -3.96 19.32 -2.87
N TRP A 735 -3.68 20.29 -1.98
CA TRP A 735 -4.08 21.70 -2.16
C TRP A 735 -3.48 22.36 -3.41
N TRP A 736 -2.33 21.86 -3.88
CA TRP A 736 -1.60 22.42 -5.01
C TRP A 736 -2.30 22.24 -6.37
N LEU A 737 -3.30 21.36 -6.45
CA LEU A 737 -4.11 21.15 -7.66
C LEU A 737 -5.10 22.30 -7.95
N ARG A 738 -5.33 23.21 -6.99
CA ARG A 738 -6.18 24.39 -7.20
C ARG A 738 -5.37 25.60 -7.66
N ASP A 739 -5.98 26.43 -8.49
CA ASP A 739 -5.38 27.69 -8.93
C ASP A 739 -5.23 28.66 -7.75
N PRO A 740 -4.08 29.35 -7.60
CA PRO A 740 -3.78 30.21 -6.47
C PRO A 740 -4.47 31.58 -6.61
N ILE A 741 -5.81 31.60 -6.67
CA ILE A 741 -6.55 32.84 -6.91
C ILE A 741 -6.82 33.61 -5.61
N CYS A 742 -6.69 33.00 -4.41
CA CYS A 742 -6.78 33.77 -3.17
C CYS A 742 -6.07 33.09 -1.98
N GLY A 743 -5.22 33.81 -1.25
CA GLY A 743 -4.51 33.30 -0.06
C GLY A 743 -5.44 32.84 1.08
N ASN A 744 -6.70 33.31 1.09
CA ASN A 744 -7.71 32.92 2.09
C ASN A 744 -8.26 31.49 1.89
N ASP A 745 -8.04 30.86 0.73
CA ASP A 745 -8.59 29.53 0.44
C ASP A 745 -7.84 28.40 1.17
N VAL A 746 -6.56 28.59 1.52
CA VAL A 746 -5.74 27.55 2.16
C VAL A 746 -6.20 27.29 3.59
N ASP A 747 -6.41 28.34 4.37
CA ASP A 747 -6.89 28.25 5.75
C ASP A 747 -8.33 27.69 5.79
N GLU A 748 -9.18 28.03 4.81
CA GLU A 748 -10.52 27.45 4.71
C GLU A 748 -10.53 25.96 4.36
N ILE A 749 -9.61 25.51 3.50
CA ILE A 749 -9.45 24.09 3.16
C ILE A 749 -8.94 23.32 4.37
N GLU A 750 -7.89 23.83 5.02
CA GLU A 750 -7.33 23.20 6.22
C GLU A 750 -8.38 23.15 7.34
N LEU A 751 -9.14 24.23 7.54
CA LEU A 751 -10.27 24.27 8.46
C LEU A 751 -11.31 23.18 8.13
N ARG A 752 -11.64 23.00 6.85
CA ARG A 752 -12.57 21.94 6.43
C ARG A 752 -12.02 20.54 6.71
N GLU A 753 -10.72 20.31 6.55
CA GLU A 753 -10.08 19.03 6.86
C GLU A 753 -10.03 18.76 8.36
N VAL A 754 -9.69 19.77 9.17
CA VAL A 754 -9.71 19.69 10.64
C VAL A 754 -11.13 19.40 11.14
N LYS A 755 -12.15 20.09 10.60
CA LYS A 755 -13.57 19.80 10.92
C LYS A 755 -13.94 18.36 10.58
N ARG A 756 -13.50 17.85 9.41
CA ARG A 756 -13.71 16.44 9.01
C ARG A 756 -12.98 15.47 9.94
N PHE A 757 -11.75 15.76 10.34
CA PHE A 757 -10.98 14.96 11.29
C PHE A 757 -11.75 14.84 12.62
N ILE A 758 -12.17 15.96 13.19
CA ILE A 758 -12.90 16.02 14.46
C ILE A 758 -14.23 15.25 14.35
N ALA A 759 -14.95 15.39 13.24
CA ALA A 759 -16.15 14.62 12.96
C ALA A 759 -15.88 13.11 12.86
N LEU A 760 -14.77 12.70 12.23
CA LEU A 760 -14.33 11.29 12.13
C LEU A 760 -13.86 10.71 13.47
N CYS A 761 -13.39 11.56 14.39
CA CYS A 761 -13.12 11.19 15.77
C CYS A 761 -14.41 11.04 16.59
N GLY A 762 -15.55 11.43 16.04
CA GLY A 762 -16.88 11.15 16.57
C GLY A 762 -17.55 12.35 17.20
N ILE A 763 -16.95 13.54 17.20
CA ILE A 763 -17.61 14.73 17.75
C ILE A 763 -18.77 15.15 16.81
N PRO A 764 -20.01 15.35 17.30
CA PRO A 764 -21.17 15.66 16.48
C PRO A 764 -20.97 16.97 15.74
N VAL A 765 -21.32 16.96 14.46
CA VAL A 765 -21.18 18.09 13.53
C VAL A 765 -22.00 19.29 14.04
N GLY A 766 -21.41 20.49 14.04
CA GLY A 766 -22.06 21.72 14.51
C GLY A 766 -21.05 22.79 14.96
N LYS A 767 -21.49 23.79 15.73
CA LYS A 767 -20.63 24.87 16.26
C LYS A 767 -19.47 24.36 17.13
N LEU A 768 -19.61 23.21 17.79
CA LEU A 768 -18.54 22.61 18.61
C LEU A 768 -17.31 22.22 17.77
N VAL A 769 -17.55 21.55 16.63
CA VAL A 769 -16.50 21.19 15.67
C VAL A 769 -15.85 22.45 15.11
N ASP A 770 -16.63 23.50 14.85
CA ASP A 770 -16.13 24.79 14.39
C ASP A 770 -15.27 25.51 15.43
N MET A 771 -15.67 25.52 16.71
CA MET A 771 -14.89 26.08 17.81
C MET A 771 -13.57 25.33 17.99
N MET A 772 -13.63 23.99 18.01
CA MET A 772 -12.42 23.17 18.15
C MET A 772 -11.48 23.33 16.95
N ALA A 773 -12.03 23.36 15.73
CA ALA A 773 -11.23 23.54 14.54
C ALA A 773 -10.57 24.93 14.47
N LYS A 774 -11.32 26.00 14.78
CA LYS A 774 -10.77 27.37 14.85
C LYS A 774 -9.72 27.51 15.95
N GLY A 775 -9.96 26.92 17.12
CA GLY A 775 -9.00 26.91 18.22
C GLY A 775 -7.70 26.20 17.84
N HIS A 776 -7.80 25.02 17.20
CA HIS A 776 -6.62 24.27 16.74
C HIS A 776 -5.81 25.04 15.69
N ILE A 777 -6.46 25.63 14.68
CA ILE A 777 -5.79 26.41 13.64
C ILE A 777 -5.09 27.63 14.24
N TYR A 778 -5.77 28.33 15.15
CA TYR A 778 -5.15 29.44 15.89
C TYR A 778 -3.88 28.99 16.65
N ALA A 779 -3.95 27.88 17.39
CA ALA A 779 -2.76 27.32 18.04
C ALA A 779 -1.66 26.96 17.03
N LYS A 780 -2.01 26.44 15.86
CA LYS A 780 -1.02 26.12 14.83
C LYS A 780 -0.31 27.36 14.27
N HIS A 781 -1.02 28.45 14.02
CA HIS A 781 -0.42 29.72 13.58
C HIS A 781 0.48 30.32 14.66
N GLU A 782 -0.01 30.42 15.91
CA GLU A 782 0.77 30.94 17.03
C GLU A 782 1.98 30.03 17.34
N GLY A 783 1.84 28.72 17.20
CA GLY A 783 2.94 27.78 17.32
C GLY A 783 4.02 27.98 16.29
N SER A 784 3.64 28.25 15.03
CA SER A 784 4.60 28.58 13.98
C SER A 784 5.39 29.86 14.30
N SER A 785 4.78 30.82 15.00
CA SER A 785 5.48 32.03 15.47
C SER A 785 6.43 31.79 16.65
N LEU A 786 6.26 30.66 17.35
CA LEU A 786 7.04 30.25 18.53
C LEU A 786 8.01 29.08 18.22
N ASP A 787 8.20 28.71 16.95
CA ASP A 787 8.94 27.52 16.50
C ASP A 787 8.43 26.18 17.10
N VAL A 788 7.15 26.13 17.49
CA VAL A 788 6.47 24.91 17.97
C VAL A 788 5.51 24.40 16.90
N SER A 789 5.80 23.21 16.34
CA SER A 789 4.95 22.59 15.33
C SER A 789 3.74 21.88 15.97
N ILE A 790 2.57 22.51 15.91
CA ILE A 790 1.30 21.88 16.29
C ILE A 790 0.75 21.07 15.11
N THR A 791 0.32 19.85 15.38
CA THR A 791 -0.08 18.86 14.37
C THR A 791 -1.43 18.19 14.70
N TYR A 792 -1.90 17.32 13.82
CA TYR A 792 -3.09 16.50 14.08
C TYR A 792 -2.95 15.56 15.29
N LEU A 793 -1.72 15.33 15.79
CA LEU A 793 -1.49 14.54 17.00
C LEU A 793 -2.05 15.23 18.24
N GLU A 794 -1.78 16.53 18.40
CA GLU A 794 -2.32 17.35 19.49
C GLU A 794 -3.84 17.42 19.39
N LEU A 795 -4.38 17.58 18.18
CA LEU A 795 -5.83 17.55 17.96
C LEU A 795 -6.45 16.21 18.35
N SER A 796 -5.83 15.09 17.98
CA SER A 796 -6.29 13.75 18.36
C SER A 796 -6.29 13.57 19.88
N ARG A 797 -5.21 14.00 20.56
CA ARG A 797 -5.10 13.95 22.03
C ARG A 797 -6.18 14.79 22.69
N TRP A 798 -6.42 16.00 22.18
CA TRP A 798 -7.45 16.89 22.69
C TRP A 798 -8.85 16.25 22.60
N VAL A 799 -9.20 15.71 21.42
CA VAL A 799 -10.49 15.04 21.21
C VAL A 799 -10.64 13.81 22.11
N GLN A 800 -9.61 12.98 22.24
CA GLN A 800 -9.64 11.79 23.10
C GLN A 800 -9.80 12.16 24.59
N LEU A 801 -9.07 13.17 25.06
CA LEU A 801 -9.17 13.64 26.44
C LEU A 801 -10.57 14.23 26.71
N PHE A 802 -11.09 15.04 25.79
CA PHE A 802 -12.45 15.58 25.86
C PHE A 802 -13.51 14.47 25.95
N GLN A 803 -13.41 13.44 25.09
CA GLN A 803 -14.32 12.29 25.11
C GLN A 803 -14.25 11.50 26.41
N ARG A 804 -13.04 11.25 26.94
CA ARG A 804 -12.87 10.57 28.24
C ARG A 804 -13.47 11.37 29.39
N LEU A 805 -13.28 12.69 29.40
CA LEU A 805 -13.85 13.55 30.44
C LEU A 805 -15.38 13.53 30.41
N ILE A 806 -15.99 13.56 29.22
CA ILE A 806 -17.45 13.43 29.06
C ILE A 806 -17.93 12.04 29.47
N GLN A 807 -17.24 10.97 29.07
CA GLN A 807 -17.59 9.59 29.44
C GLN A 807 -17.56 9.37 30.95
N ASN A 808 -16.69 10.10 31.66
CA ASN A 808 -16.61 10.08 33.12
C ASN A 808 -17.68 10.96 33.81
N GLY A 809 -18.58 11.61 33.04
CA GLY A 809 -19.71 12.38 33.57
C GLY A 809 -19.43 13.87 33.84
N ASN A 810 -18.33 14.43 33.33
CA ASN A 810 -17.99 15.84 33.56
C ASN A 810 -18.81 16.80 32.69
N GLN A 811 -18.93 18.06 33.14
CA GLN A 811 -19.64 19.11 32.39
C GLN A 811 -18.93 19.40 31.05
N PRO A 812 -19.64 19.54 29.92
CA PRO A 812 -19.04 19.76 28.60
C PRO A 812 -18.17 21.03 28.51
N ALA A 813 -18.62 22.14 29.11
CA ALA A 813 -17.89 23.41 29.09
C ALA A 813 -16.56 23.33 29.87
N TRP A 814 -16.58 22.67 31.03
CA TRP A 814 -15.36 22.42 31.80
C TRP A 814 -14.44 21.42 31.08
N SER A 815 -15.03 20.36 30.50
CA SER A 815 -14.29 19.33 29.78
C SER A 815 -13.55 19.87 28.56
N ILE A 816 -14.17 20.77 27.78
CA ILE A 816 -13.50 21.37 26.61
C ILE A 816 -12.36 22.31 27.02
N GLN A 817 -12.54 23.08 28.08
CA GLN A 817 -11.54 24.01 28.58
C GLN A 817 -10.32 23.26 29.15
N ILE A 818 -10.55 22.31 30.06
CA ILE A 818 -9.46 21.54 30.69
C ILE A 818 -8.72 20.68 29.67
N SER A 819 -9.44 20.05 28.74
CA SER A 819 -8.79 19.24 27.71
C SER A 819 -7.96 20.08 26.73
N TRP A 820 -8.40 21.32 26.43
CA TRP A 820 -7.64 22.29 25.64
C TRP A 820 -6.37 22.72 26.38
N GLU A 821 -6.52 23.20 27.61
CA GLU A 821 -5.41 23.67 28.44
C GLU A 821 -4.35 22.57 28.62
N HIS A 822 -4.76 21.35 29.00
CA HIS A 822 -3.83 20.25 29.22
C HIS A 822 -3.05 19.85 27.95
N THR A 823 -3.67 19.92 26.78
CA THR A 823 -3.05 19.46 25.52
C THR A 823 -2.12 20.51 24.90
N TYR A 824 -2.55 21.77 24.86
CA TYR A 824 -1.77 22.82 24.19
C TYR A 824 -0.78 23.51 25.14
N LEU A 825 -1.07 23.60 26.44
CA LEU A 825 -0.10 24.14 27.41
C LEU A 825 1.14 23.23 27.52
N SER A 826 0.96 21.91 27.47
CA SER A 826 2.07 20.96 27.44
C SER A 826 2.91 21.06 26.15
N SER A 827 2.29 21.44 25.04
CA SER A 827 2.97 21.60 23.74
C SER A 827 3.73 22.93 23.63
N PHE A 828 3.18 24.03 24.16
CA PHE A 828 3.82 25.36 24.11
C PHE A 828 4.74 25.68 25.30
N GLY A 829 4.65 24.93 26.40
CA GLY A 829 5.35 25.19 27.66
C GLY A 829 4.69 26.27 28.52
N GLU A 830 4.93 26.21 29.84
CA GLU A 830 4.19 27.01 30.84
C GLU A 830 4.42 28.53 30.74
N GLY A 831 5.57 28.97 30.21
CA GLY A 831 5.95 30.39 30.16
C GLY A 831 5.22 31.18 29.06
N LYS A 832 5.58 30.93 27.79
CA LYS A 832 5.01 31.66 26.62
C LYS A 832 3.66 31.09 26.16
N GLY A 833 3.40 29.81 26.43
CA GLY A 833 2.18 29.12 25.99
C GLY A 833 0.92 29.55 26.74
N LYS A 834 1.05 29.98 28.00
CA LYS A 834 -0.09 30.34 28.84
C LYS A 834 -0.91 31.51 28.27
N ASP A 835 -0.26 32.52 27.71
CA ASP A 835 -0.92 33.67 27.10
C ASP A 835 -1.63 33.31 25.78
N VAL A 836 -1.04 32.41 24.99
CA VAL A 836 -1.62 31.92 23.74
C VAL A 836 -2.85 31.05 24.01
N VAL A 837 -2.73 30.11 24.94
CA VAL A 837 -3.79 29.18 25.35
C VAL A 837 -4.97 29.93 25.97
N SER A 838 -4.70 30.93 26.83
CA SER A 838 -5.73 31.75 27.46
C SER A 838 -6.43 32.69 26.46
N ARG A 839 -5.70 33.32 25.54
CA ARG A 839 -6.30 34.12 24.45
C ARG A 839 -7.19 33.28 23.54
N ALA A 840 -6.77 32.08 23.17
CA ALA A 840 -7.58 31.14 22.40
C ALA A 840 -8.86 30.73 23.14
N ALA A 841 -8.73 30.46 24.44
CA ALA A 841 -9.85 30.09 25.30
C ALA A 841 -10.90 31.21 25.38
N VAL A 842 -10.47 32.47 25.42
CA VAL A 842 -11.37 33.64 25.45
C VAL A 842 -11.92 34.00 24.06
N SER A 843 -11.19 33.73 22.97
CA SER A 843 -11.61 34.18 21.63
C SER A 843 -12.46 33.15 20.89
N PHE A 844 -12.16 31.86 21.05
CA PHE A 844 -12.79 30.78 20.29
C PHE A 844 -13.56 29.79 21.17
N LEU A 845 -13.21 29.70 22.46
CA LEU A 845 -13.85 28.79 23.42
C LEU A 845 -14.72 29.54 24.46
N SER A 846 -14.92 30.87 24.32
CA SER A 846 -15.65 31.66 25.32
C SER A 846 -17.13 31.27 25.44
N VAL A 847 -17.55 31.17 26.69
CA VAL A 847 -18.67 30.39 27.22
C VAL A 847 -20.03 31.10 27.11
N SER A 848 -20.15 32.23 26.43
CA SER A 848 -21.41 33.02 26.36
C SER A 848 -22.60 32.24 25.77
N GLU A 849 -22.36 31.35 24.81
CA GLU A 849 -23.38 30.45 24.25
C GLU A 849 -23.51 29.11 25.01
N LEU A 850 -22.45 28.66 25.70
CA LEU A 850 -22.44 27.44 26.52
C LEU A 850 -23.14 27.62 27.89
N TYR A 851 -23.27 28.84 28.40
CA TYR A 851 -24.07 29.15 29.59
C TYR A 851 -25.59 29.02 29.37
N LYS A 852 -26.07 28.91 28.12
CA LYS A 852 -27.49 28.52 27.85
C LYS A 852 -27.76 27.04 28.12
N PHE A 853 -26.72 26.25 28.41
CA PHE A 853 -26.82 24.82 28.72
C PHE A 853 -26.90 24.54 30.23
N THR A 854 -26.84 25.58 31.08
CA THR A 854 -26.73 25.43 32.55
C THR A 854 -28.00 25.76 33.33
N SER A 855 -29.17 25.96 32.69
CA SER A 855 -30.43 26.05 33.42
C SER A 855 -30.89 24.67 33.88
N SER A 856 -30.48 24.36 35.11
CA SER A 856 -30.89 23.33 36.08
C SER A 856 -32.04 22.38 35.75
N GLU A 857 -31.79 21.09 36.07
CA GLU A 857 -32.65 19.90 36.02
C GLU A 857 -32.82 19.28 34.62
N ASP A 858 -31.88 18.42 34.21
CA ASP A 858 -32.10 17.29 33.27
C ASP A 858 -30.74 16.79 32.73
N CYS A 859 -29.96 16.10 33.57
CA CYS A 859 -28.80 15.35 33.12
C CYS A 859 -28.84 14.00 33.82
N LEU A 860 -28.98 12.89 33.08
CA LEU A 860 -28.25 11.63 33.28
C LEU A 860 -28.74 10.45 32.39
N LEU A 861 -27.87 10.06 31.41
CA LEU A 861 -27.45 8.70 30.95
C LEU A 861 -27.84 8.16 29.50
N CYS A 862 -27.65 6.90 29.08
CA CYS A 862 -27.68 6.37 27.69
C CYS A 862 -28.82 5.39 27.22
N LEU A 863 -29.51 5.69 26.09
CA LEU A 863 -30.18 4.70 25.20
C LEU A 863 -29.12 4.02 24.28
N PRO A 864 -29.39 2.81 23.72
CA PRO A 864 -28.52 2.24 22.68
C PRO A 864 -28.65 3.14 21.45
N GLY A 865 -27.61 3.95 21.19
CA GLY A 865 -27.68 5.11 20.28
C GLY A 865 -27.04 6.38 20.84
N GLY A 866 -26.32 6.29 21.98
CA GLY A 866 -25.45 7.36 22.48
C GLY A 866 -24.51 7.93 21.40
N TRP A 867 -23.90 9.09 21.71
CA TRP A 867 -22.92 9.84 20.90
C TRP A 867 -22.39 9.01 19.73
N PRO A 868 -22.72 9.34 18.46
CA PRO A 868 -22.42 8.47 17.33
C PRO A 868 -20.94 8.12 17.38
N ALA A 869 -20.65 6.89 17.80
CA ALA A 869 -19.29 6.41 17.89
C ALA A 869 -18.96 5.98 16.47
N PRO A 870 -18.15 6.76 15.71
CA PRO A 870 -17.79 6.38 14.37
C PRO A 870 -17.11 5.01 14.47
N LEU A 871 -17.48 4.10 13.56
CA LEU A 871 -16.89 2.78 13.50
C LEU A 871 -15.38 2.90 13.56
N LYS A 872 -14.78 2.12 14.45
CA LYS A 872 -13.34 2.03 14.56
C LYS A 872 -12.85 1.20 13.38
N LEU A 873 -11.59 1.40 13.00
CA LEU A 873 -10.99 0.60 11.93
C LEU A 873 -11.06 -0.90 12.26
N ARG A 874 -10.90 -1.24 13.54
CA ARG A 874 -11.14 -2.58 14.09
C ARG A 874 -12.49 -3.17 13.70
N ASP A 875 -13.58 -2.40 13.74
CA ASP A 875 -14.92 -2.90 13.42
C ASP A 875 -14.99 -3.34 11.94
N TYR A 876 -14.35 -2.60 11.02
CA TYR A 876 -14.24 -2.98 9.60
C TYR A 876 -13.31 -4.17 9.35
N VAL A 877 -12.38 -4.45 10.26
CA VAL A 877 -11.41 -5.55 10.14
C VAL A 877 -12.00 -6.85 10.67
N SER A 878 -12.58 -6.84 11.87
CA SER A 878 -13.11 -8.05 12.52
C SER A 878 -14.57 -8.36 12.15
N TYR A 879 -15.38 -7.36 11.80
CA TYR A 879 -16.81 -7.54 11.52
C TYR A 879 -17.22 -6.81 10.23
N SER A 880 -16.47 -7.02 9.14
CA SER A 880 -16.59 -6.24 7.89
C SER A 880 -18.03 -6.02 7.39
N LYS A 881 -18.87 -7.06 7.40
CA LYS A 881 -20.29 -6.97 7.00
C LYS A 881 -21.13 -6.18 8.00
N GLU A 882 -21.04 -6.51 9.29
CA GLU A 882 -21.79 -5.82 10.34
C GLU A 882 -21.39 -4.35 10.47
N ALA A 883 -20.10 -4.04 10.34
CA ALA A 883 -19.60 -2.68 10.33
C ALA A 883 -20.10 -1.90 9.11
N CYS A 884 -20.05 -2.44 7.90
CA CYS A 884 -20.63 -1.77 6.73
C CYS A 884 -22.13 -1.50 6.90
N VAL A 885 -22.88 -2.48 7.41
CA VAL A 885 -24.31 -2.33 7.71
C VAL A 885 -24.53 -1.24 8.77
N ARG A 886 -23.79 -1.29 9.87
CA ARG A 886 -23.88 -0.31 10.95
C ARG A 886 -23.51 1.09 10.48
N GLN A 887 -22.52 1.23 9.59
CA GLN A 887 -22.10 2.52 9.00
C GLN A 887 -23.27 3.20 8.29
N ASN A 888 -23.94 2.45 7.43
CA ASN A 888 -25.06 2.96 6.65
C ASN A 888 -26.23 3.34 7.56
N ILE A 889 -26.45 2.57 8.64
CA ILE A 889 -27.55 2.76 9.58
C ILE A 889 -27.29 3.89 10.60
N MET A 890 -26.05 4.31 10.87
CA MET A 890 -25.72 5.28 11.95
C MET A 890 -26.57 6.55 11.94
N TYR A 891 -26.83 7.11 10.75
CA TYR A 891 -27.66 8.30 10.63
C TYR A 891 -29.12 8.02 11.01
N LEU A 892 -29.65 6.88 10.57
CA LEU A 892 -30.99 6.42 10.84
C LEU A 892 -31.19 6.07 12.33
N GLU A 893 -30.19 5.46 12.97
CA GLU A 893 -30.10 5.31 14.44
C GLU A 893 -30.27 6.66 15.14
N SER A 894 -29.46 7.64 14.74
CA SER A 894 -29.45 8.96 15.35
C SER A 894 -30.80 9.67 15.23
N VAL A 895 -31.38 9.70 14.04
CA VAL A 895 -32.70 10.32 13.80
C VAL A 895 -33.80 9.56 14.55
N GLY A 896 -33.75 8.22 14.56
CA GLY A 896 -34.72 7.38 15.28
C GLY A 896 -34.70 7.61 16.78
N SER A 897 -33.51 7.69 17.39
CA SER A 897 -33.33 8.00 18.81
C SER A 897 -33.79 9.42 19.16
N GLN A 898 -33.54 10.41 18.29
CA GLN A 898 -34.00 11.79 18.49
C GLN A 898 -35.54 11.87 18.53
N ILE A 899 -36.22 11.23 17.58
CA ILE A 899 -37.70 11.22 17.51
C ILE A 899 -38.27 10.47 18.73
N ALA A 900 -37.72 9.32 19.09
CA ALA A 900 -38.17 8.56 20.26
C ALA A 900 -38.03 9.38 21.56
N SER A 901 -36.96 10.15 21.71
CA SER A 901 -36.74 11.03 22.86
C SER A 901 -37.72 12.22 22.88
N GLN A 902 -38.00 12.84 21.73
CA GLN A 902 -39.02 13.90 21.63
C GLN A 902 -40.42 13.38 21.99
N MET A 903 -40.78 12.18 21.52
CA MET A 903 -42.06 11.53 21.85
C MET A 903 -42.15 11.14 23.32
N PHE A 904 -41.05 10.67 23.93
CA PHE A 904 -40.95 10.42 25.36
C PHE A 904 -41.19 11.69 26.19
N ARG A 905 -40.55 12.81 25.82
CA ARG A 905 -40.78 14.11 26.49
C ARG A 905 -42.21 14.60 26.33
N GLY A 906 -42.79 14.42 25.14
CA GLY A 906 -44.20 14.69 24.88
C GLY A 906 -45.15 13.86 25.77
N ALA A 907 -44.80 12.60 26.03
CA ALA A 907 -45.56 11.71 26.93
C ALA A 907 -45.40 12.11 28.41
N LEU A 908 -44.20 12.50 28.85
CA LEU A 908 -43.94 13.07 30.19
C LEU A 908 -44.73 14.37 30.42
N ASN A 909 -44.82 15.22 29.40
CA ASN A 909 -45.54 16.49 29.48
C ASN A 909 -47.07 16.32 29.40
N ARG A 910 -47.59 15.25 28.77
CA ARG A 910 -49.03 14.99 28.60
C ARG A 910 -49.65 14.06 29.68
N GLY A 911 -48.86 13.44 30.56
CA GLY A 911 -49.34 12.40 31.49
C GLY A 911 -48.98 12.59 32.97
N SER A 912 -49.99 12.99 33.77
CA SER A 912 -50.23 12.84 35.23
C SER A 912 -49.10 12.47 36.20
N LYS A 913 -48.99 13.25 37.29
CA LYS A 913 -48.56 12.74 38.61
C LYS A 913 -49.39 11.49 38.96
N GLY A 914 -48.83 10.30 38.77
CA GLY A 914 -49.47 9.04 39.17
C GLY A 914 -49.72 8.08 38.01
N LYS A 915 -48.66 7.42 37.55
CA LYS A 915 -48.62 6.00 37.17
C LYS A 915 -47.17 5.67 36.80
N THR A 916 -46.45 5.10 37.75
CA THR A 916 -45.19 4.40 37.51
C THR A 916 -45.42 3.27 36.50
N PRO A 917 -44.67 3.19 35.39
CA PRO A 917 -44.66 2.00 34.57
C PRO A 917 -43.97 0.86 35.34
N LEU A 918 -44.70 -0.23 35.40
CA LEU A 918 -44.47 -1.54 36.01
C LEU A 918 -43.03 -1.97 36.35
N ALA A 919 -42.95 -2.55 37.55
CA ALA A 919 -41.94 -3.49 37.99
C ALA A 919 -41.79 -4.68 37.02
N GLY A 920 -40.59 -4.85 36.48
CA GLY A 920 -40.14 -6.00 35.72
C GLY A 920 -38.66 -5.83 35.42
N GLY A 921 -37.80 -6.54 36.17
CA GLY A 921 -36.35 -6.35 36.16
C GLY A 921 -35.72 -6.42 34.78
N SER A 922 -35.34 -5.27 34.21
CA SER A 922 -34.30 -5.17 33.21
C SER A 922 -33.70 -3.76 33.28
N LYS A 923 -32.36 -3.71 33.31
CA LYS A 923 -31.47 -2.54 33.40
C LYS A 923 -32.15 -1.20 33.13
N MET A 924 -32.22 -0.35 34.15
CA MET A 924 -32.65 1.04 34.05
C MET A 924 -31.76 1.76 33.01
N ILE A 925 -32.34 2.08 31.85
CA ILE A 925 -31.69 2.73 30.71
C ILE A 925 -31.80 4.26 30.90
N TYR A 926 -30.99 4.79 31.80
CA TYR A 926 -30.05 5.87 31.53
C TYR A 926 -30.36 6.85 30.31
N LEU A 927 -30.54 8.21 30.44
CA LEU A 927 -30.93 9.19 29.35
C LEU A 927 -30.21 10.60 29.22
N MET A 928 -29.80 11.01 28.00
CA MET A 928 -29.23 12.33 27.62
C MET A 928 -30.29 13.15 26.88
N ASP A 929 -30.42 14.45 27.17
CA ASP A 929 -31.49 15.29 26.63
C ASP A 929 -31.35 15.54 25.11
N ALA A 930 -32.35 15.12 24.34
CA ALA A 930 -32.41 15.33 22.89
C ALA A 930 -32.47 16.80 22.49
N THR A 931 -32.93 17.73 23.36
CA THR A 931 -32.86 19.16 23.04
C THR A 931 -31.45 19.73 23.16
N LEU A 932 -30.59 19.06 23.93
CA LEU A 932 -29.17 19.37 24.05
C LEU A 932 -28.40 18.84 22.83
N LEU A 933 -28.68 17.61 22.40
CA LEU A 933 -28.14 17.02 21.17
C LEU A 933 -28.61 17.78 19.91
N HIS A 934 -29.88 18.18 19.83
CA HIS A 934 -30.43 18.97 18.73
C HIS A 934 -29.83 20.39 18.68
N ARG A 935 -29.66 21.06 19.83
CA ARG A 935 -28.95 22.35 19.90
C ARG A 935 -27.46 22.25 19.55
N LEU A 936 -26.81 21.12 19.83
CA LEU A 936 -25.43 20.84 19.45
C LEU A 936 -25.26 20.52 17.95
N THR A 937 -26.27 19.91 17.33
CA THR A 937 -26.22 19.41 15.93
C THR A 937 -26.79 20.39 14.90
N TYR A 938 -27.81 21.17 15.26
CA TYR A 938 -28.47 22.13 14.38
C TYR A 938 -28.70 23.44 15.14
N PHE A 939 -27.75 24.37 15.02
CA PHE A 939 -27.89 25.71 15.59
C PHE A 939 -28.68 26.59 14.61
N ASN A 940 -29.93 26.94 14.93
CA ASN A 940 -30.70 27.87 14.11
C ASN A 940 -30.10 29.28 14.16
N ASP A 941 -29.91 29.86 12.99
CA ASP A 941 -29.82 31.31 12.79
C ASP A 941 -31.19 31.92 13.10
N SER A 942 -31.34 32.48 14.29
CA SER A 942 -31.97 33.79 14.52
C SER A 942 -32.24 33.98 16.02
N ASN A 943 -31.94 35.19 16.48
CA ASN A 943 -32.62 35.78 17.64
C ASN A 943 -34.13 35.78 17.36
N GLY A 944 -34.82 34.75 17.82
CA GLY A 944 -36.27 34.59 17.70
C GLY A 944 -36.82 34.04 19.00
N VAL A 945 -37.60 34.87 19.66
CA VAL A 945 -38.39 34.68 20.89
C VAL A 945 -38.80 33.23 21.17
N LEU A 946 -38.54 32.83 22.41
CA LEU A 946 -39.08 31.66 23.08
C LEU A 946 -40.62 31.79 23.17
N GLU A 947 -41.36 31.35 22.16
CA GLU A 947 -42.82 31.22 22.25
C GLU A 947 -43.24 29.75 22.12
N SER A 948 -43.82 29.27 23.21
CA SER A 948 -44.52 27.99 23.33
C SER A 948 -45.68 27.89 22.34
N SER A 949 -45.56 27.05 21.30
CA SER A 949 -46.74 26.55 20.58
C SER A 949 -46.57 25.07 20.21
N GLY A 950 -47.54 24.24 20.61
CA GLY A 950 -47.55 22.80 20.32
C GLY A 950 -47.62 22.46 18.82
N ALA A 951 -47.97 23.44 17.97
CA ALA A 951 -48.08 23.28 16.52
C ALA A 951 -46.72 23.22 15.80
N GLN A 952 -45.69 23.90 16.32
CA GLN A 952 -44.35 23.89 15.74
C GLN A 952 -43.66 22.53 15.94
N ASN A 953 -43.86 21.91 17.11
CA ASN A 953 -43.37 20.58 17.43
C ASN A 953 -44.01 19.49 16.55
N GLU A 954 -45.30 19.60 16.21
CA GLU A 954 -45.95 18.63 15.31
C GLU A 954 -45.43 18.74 13.87
N LEU A 955 -45.16 19.95 13.39
CA LEU A 955 -44.64 20.20 12.05
C LEU A 955 -43.18 19.72 11.91
N GLU A 956 -42.36 19.92 12.95
CA GLU A 956 -41.00 19.37 13.02
C GLU A 956 -40.99 17.83 13.08
N LEU A 957 -41.95 17.22 13.80
CA LEU A 957 -42.05 15.77 13.93
C LEU A 957 -42.47 15.11 12.61
N VAL A 958 -43.36 15.74 11.83
CA VAL A 958 -43.70 15.29 10.46
C VAL A 958 -42.50 15.38 9.52
N VAL A 959 -41.73 16.46 9.60
CA VAL A 959 -40.50 16.61 8.79
C VAL A 959 -39.44 15.57 9.20
N ALA A 960 -39.29 15.30 10.50
CA ALA A 960 -38.37 14.30 11.01
C ALA A 960 -38.77 12.88 10.59
N GLN A 961 -40.06 12.54 10.60
CA GLN A 961 -40.57 11.26 10.10
C GLN A 961 -40.32 11.08 8.60
N LYS A 962 -40.47 12.14 7.79
CA LYS A 962 -40.12 12.11 6.36
C LYS A 962 -38.62 11.90 6.13
N LYS A 963 -37.77 12.57 6.92
CA LYS A 963 -36.32 12.38 6.89
C LYS A 963 -35.92 10.94 7.27
N LEU A 964 -36.59 10.37 8.26
CA LEU A 964 -36.36 9.00 8.73
C LEU A 964 -36.80 7.96 7.70
N ALA A 965 -37.95 8.13 7.04
CA ALA A 965 -38.39 7.27 5.94
C ALA A 965 -37.40 7.30 4.77
N PHE A 966 -36.99 8.51 4.34
CA PHE A 966 -35.98 8.66 3.28
C PHE A 966 -34.64 8.03 3.65
N ALA A 967 -34.18 8.20 4.89
CA ALA A 967 -32.95 7.58 5.36
C ALA A 967 -33.07 6.04 5.39
N ALA A 968 -34.21 5.49 5.81
CA ALA A 968 -34.46 4.06 5.82
C ALA A 968 -34.45 3.45 4.41
N ASP A 969 -35.05 4.15 3.44
CA ASP A 969 -35.00 3.74 2.03
C ASP A 969 -33.58 3.77 1.47
N TRP A 970 -32.84 4.86 1.72
CA TRP A 970 -31.46 4.99 1.29
C TRP A 970 -30.55 3.89 1.87
N VAL A 971 -30.75 3.52 3.15
CA VAL A 971 -30.00 2.44 3.80
C VAL A 971 -30.21 1.10 3.11
N ILE A 972 -31.45 0.78 2.74
CA ILE A 972 -31.78 -0.45 2.02
C ILE A 972 -31.27 -0.42 0.57
N GLU A 973 -31.23 0.75 -0.07
CA GLU A 973 -30.60 0.91 -1.39
C GLU A 973 -29.11 0.58 -1.38
N GLN A 974 -28.42 0.69 -0.23
CA GLN A 974 -27.02 0.30 -0.07
C GLN A 974 -26.83 -1.19 0.25
N ALA A 975 -27.91 -1.95 0.49
CA ALA A 975 -27.81 -3.35 0.88
C ALA A 975 -27.35 -4.24 -0.28
N THR A 976 -26.52 -5.24 0.03
CA THR A 976 -26.11 -6.32 -0.87
C THR A 976 -26.98 -7.55 -0.64
N GLU A 977 -26.96 -8.51 -1.56
CA GLU A 977 -27.71 -9.77 -1.42
C GLU A 977 -27.30 -10.56 -0.16
N SER A 978 -26.02 -10.51 0.22
CA SER A 978 -25.52 -11.20 1.41
C SER A 978 -25.92 -10.53 2.72
N ASP A 979 -26.07 -9.20 2.73
CA ASP A 979 -26.16 -8.41 3.96
C ASP A 979 -27.60 -7.94 4.25
N TYR A 980 -28.51 -8.04 3.28
CA TYR A 980 -29.92 -7.61 3.41
C TYR A 980 -30.62 -8.20 4.65
N ARG A 981 -30.36 -9.48 4.96
CA ARG A 981 -30.91 -10.13 6.17
C ARG A 981 -30.40 -9.47 7.46
N LEU A 982 -29.15 -9.02 7.48
CA LEU A 982 -28.55 -8.36 8.63
C LEU A 982 -29.23 -7.00 8.92
N TYR A 983 -29.56 -6.24 7.87
CA TYR A 983 -30.35 -5.00 8.00
C TYR A 983 -31.73 -5.24 8.64
N ILE A 984 -32.44 -6.30 8.23
CA ILE A 984 -33.74 -6.66 8.82
C ILE A 984 -33.59 -6.98 10.31
N TYR A 985 -32.63 -7.84 10.68
CA TYR A 985 -32.38 -8.18 12.08
C TYR A 985 -32.03 -6.96 12.92
N TRP A 986 -31.25 -6.04 12.33
CA TRP A 986 -30.89 -4.80 13.01
C TRP A 986 -32.12 -3.92 13.25
N PHE A 987 -33.01 -3.75 12.26
CA PHE A 987 -34.25 -2.98 12.43
C PHE A 987 -35.17 -3.55 13.50
N GLU A 988 -35.27 -4.88 13.60
CA GLU A 988 -36.04 -5.54 14.65
C GLU A 988 -35.41 -5.36 16.03
N TRP A 989 -34.09 -5.50 16.13
CA TRP A 989 -33.37 -5.28 17.38
C TRP A 989 -33.50 -3.84 17.85
N PHE A 990 -33.24 -2.86 16.98
CA PHE A 990 -33.34 -1.44 17.34
C PHE A 990 -34.77 -1.00 17.61
N GLY A 991 -35.72 -1.49 16.80
CA GLY A 991 -37.15 -1.30 17.01
C GLY A 991 -37.60 -1.82 18.38
N SER A 992 -37.14 -3.01 18.79
CA SER A 992 -37.44 -3.56 20.12
C SER A 992 -36.90 -2.70 21.28
N ARG A 993 -35.80 -1.97 21.07
CA ARG A 993 -35.20 -1.08 22.07
C ARG A 993 -35.94 0.25 22.21
N LEU A 994 -36.59 0.71 21.15
CA LEU A 994 -37.35 1.96 21.13
C LEU A 994 -38.82 1.80 21.53
N GLN A 995 -39.30 0.56 21.71
CA GLN A 995 -40.63 0.29 22.27
C GLN A 995 -40.70 0.70 23.75
N PRO A 996 -41.83 1.28 24.23
CA PRO A 996 -43.10 1.50 23.52
C PRO A 996 -43.22 2.85 22.79
N PHE A 997 -42.17 3.67 22.74
CA PHE A 997 -42.26 5.08 22.32
C PHE A 997 -42.24 5.29 20.81
N PHE A 998 -41.65 4.35 20.05
CA PHE A 998 -41.50 4.47 18.60
C PHE A 998 -41.65 3.11 17.89
N SER A 999 -42.57 3.01 16.94
CA SER A 999 -42.95 1.75 16.25
C SER A 999 -42.51 1.64 14.78
N PHE A 1000 -41.94 2.71 14.21
CA PHE A 1000 -41.59 2.77 12.78
C PHE A 1000 -40.71 1.59 12.34
N PHE A 1001 -39.64 1.28 13.07
CA PHE A 1001 -38.68 0.24 12.65
C PHE A 1001 -39.29 -1.17 12.60
N ASN A 1002 -40.23 -1.48 13.50
CA ASN A 1002 -40.94 -2.76 13.49
C ASN A 1002 -41.95 -2.82 12.31
N GLY A 1003 -42.62 -1.72 11.99
CA GLY A 1003 -43.49 -1.64 10.82
C GLY A 1003 -42.69 -1.77 9.51
N PHE A 1004 -41.54 -1.09 9.44
CA PHE A 1004 -40.66 -1.11 8.28
C PHE A 1004 -40.00 -2.48 8.07
N SER A 1005 -39.59 -3.18 9.13
CA SER A 1005 -39.02 -4.54 9.01
C SER A 1005 -40.04 -5.56 8.49
N VAL A 1006 -41.31 -5.46 8.93
CA VAL A 1006 -42.41 -6.29 8.40
C VAL A 1006 -42.64 -5.98 6.93
N LEU A 1007 -42.63 -4.71 6.54
CA LEU A 1007 -42.78 -4.28 5.15
C LEU A 1007 -41.67 -4.82 4.25
N LEU A 1008 -40.40 -4.75 4.66
CA LEU A 1008 -39.30 -5.30 3.88
C LEU A 1008 -39.40 -6.82 3.71
N LYS A 1009 -39.92 -7.54 4.73
CA LYS A 1009 -40.18 -8.98 4.64
C LYS A 1009 -41.30 -9.33 3.68
N THR A 1010 -42.33 -8.49 3.55
CA THR A 1010 -43.40 -8.70 2.56
C THR A 1010 -42.95 -8.32 1.16
N GLU A 1011 -42.18 -7.24 1.03
CA GLU A 1011 -41.58 -6.78 -0.23
C GLU A 1011 -40.68 -7.86 -0.85
N LEU A 1012 -39.79 -8.48 -0.06
CA LEU A 1012 -38.89 -9.56 -0.52
C LEU A 1012 -39.60 -10.82 -1.05
N LYS A 1013 -40.85 -11.06 -0.65
CA LYS A 1013 -41.62 -12.23 -1.11
C LYS A 1013 -42.23 -12.03 -2.49
N HIS A 1014 -42.23 -10.81 -3.02
CA HIS A 1014 -42.83 -10.49 -4.31
C HIS A 1014 -41.99 -11.02 -5.48
N SER A 1015 -42.67 -11.39 -6.57
CA SER A 1015 -42.12 -11.85 -7.86
C SER A 1015 -41.05 -10.93 -8.48
N ILE A 1016 -41.07 -9.63 -8.20
CA ILE A 1016 -40.10 -8.65 -8.71
C ILE A 1016 -38.71 -8.94 -8.14
N TRP A 1017 -38.62 -9.24 -6.83
CA TRP A 1017 -37.34 -9.49 -6.16
C TRP A 1017 -36.73 -10.84 -6.55
N THR A 1018 -37.55 -11.88 -6.70
CA THR A 1018 -37.05 -13.20 -7.15
C THR A 1018 -36.40 -13.09 -8.54
N ARG A 1019 -37.01 -12.31 -9.45
CA ARG A 1019 -36.47 -12.09 -10.79
C ARG A 1019 -35.21 -11.22 -10.81
N ILE A 1020 -35.11 -10.22 -9.93
CA ILE A 1020 -33.89 -9.41 -9.77
C ILE A 1020 -32.70 -10.30 -9.35
N PHE A 1021 -32.89 -11.20 -8.39
CA PHE A 1021 -31.83 -12.12 -7.94
C PHE A 1021 -31.42 -13.14 -9.01
N GLU A 1022 -32.36 -13.62 -9.83
CA GLU A 1022 -32.05 -14.51 -10.96
C GLU A 1022 -31.21 -13.81 -12.03
N LEU A 1023 -31.65 -12.64 -12.51
CA LEU A 1023 -30.95 -11.90 -13.56
C LEU A 1023 -29.56 -11.43 -13.11
N ARG A 1024 -29.41 -11.06 -11.84
CA ARG A 1024 -28.09 -10.72 -11.28
C ARG A 1024 -27.17 -11.94 -11.25
N ARG A 1025 -27.64 -13.11 -10.78
CA ARG A 1025 -26.82 -14.34 -10.78
C ARG A 1025 -26.39 -14.76 -12.20
N GLU A 1026 -27.26 -14.59 -13.18
CA GLU A 1026 -26.95 -14.82 -14.60
C GLU A 1026 -25.84 -13.89 -15.10
N LEU A 1027 -25.97 -12.57 -14.88
CA LEU A 1027 -24.96 -11.57 -15.27
C LEU A 1027 -23.61 -11.78 -14.57
N MET A 1028 -23.63 -12.13 -13.28
CA MET A 1028 -22.45 -12.43 -12.47
C MET A 1028 -21.69 -13.65 -12.96
N SER A 1029 -22.40 -14.70 -13.41
CA SER A 1029 -21.80 -15.94 -13.91
C SER A 1029 -21.04 -15.76 -15.23
N GLN A 1030 -21.42 -14.74 -16.02
CA GLN A 1030 -20.83 -14.45 -17.33
C GLN A 1030 -19.64 -13.46 -17.22
N SER A 1031 -19.56 -12.68 -16.15
CA SER A 1031 -18.43 -11.78 -15.84
C SER A 1031 -17.35 -12.47 -15.00
N ALA A 1032 -16.62 -13.45 -15.58
CA ALA A 1032 -15.59 -14.22 -14.87
C ALA A 1032 -14.40 -13.40 -14.32
N SER A 1033 -14.28 -12.11 -14.67
CA SER A 1033 -13.11 -11.27 -14.36
C SER A 1033 -13.31 -10.22 -13.23
N ASN A 1034 -14.55 -9.95 -12.78
CA ASN A 1034 -14.79 -8.87 -11.81
C ASN A 1034 -15.32 -9.41 -10.48
N ARG A 1035 -14.41 -9.80 -9.57
CA ARG A 1035 -14.74 -10.10 -8.16
C ARG A 1035 -15.42 -8.92 -7.42
N ASP A 1036 -15.35 -7.71 -7.99
CA ASP A 1036 -15.98 -6.48 -7.49
C ASP A 1036 -17.51 -6.44 -7.66
N SER A 1037 -18.07 -7.29 -8.54
CA SER A 1037 -19.50 -7.28 -8.86
C SER A 1037 -20.39 -7.91 -7.78
N ALA A 1038 -19.81 -8.69 -6.86
CA ALA A 1038 -20.52 -9.39 -5.79
C ALA A 1038 -21.05 -8.47 -4.66
N TYR A 1039 -20.57 -7.23 -4.59
CA TYR A 1039 -20.89 -6.27 -3.53
C TYR A 1039 -21.57 -5.00 -4.03
N LEU A 1040 -21.98 -4.98 -5.29
CA LEU A 1040 -22.80 -3.88 -5.79
C LEU A 1040 -24.16 -3.90 -5.10
N PRO A 1041 -24.67 -2.75 -4.63
CA PRO A 1041 -25.98 -2.71 -3.99
C PRO A 1041 -27.05 -3.35 -4.88
N ILE A 1042 -28.07 -4.00 -4.29
CA ILE A 1042 -29.02 -4.83 -5.05
C ILE A 1042 -29.72 -4.02 -6.17
N LEU A 1043 -29.87 -2.72 -5.97
CA LEU A 1043 -30.52 -1.79 -6.89
C LEU A 1043 -29.54 -0.95 -7.75
N SER A 1044 -28.24 -1.25 -7.72
CA SER A 1044 -27.23 -0.51 -8.51
C SER A 1044 -27.25 -0.89 -9.99
N ILE A 1045 -27.17 0.13 -10.85
CA ILE A 1045 -27.07 0.01 -12.32
C ILE A 1045 -25.60 -0.19 -12.76
N GLU A 1046 -24.61 -0.01 -11.87
CA GLU A 1046 -23.19 -0.09 -12.23
C GLU A 1046 -22.74 -1.45 -12.79
N LEU A 1047 -23.44 -2.54 -12.46
CA LEU A 1047 -23.25 -3.89 -13.04
C LEU A 1047 -23.33 -3.89 -14.58
N ILE A 1048 -24.11 -2.96 -15.16
CA ILE A 1048 -24.43 -2.92 -16.59
C ILE A 1048 -23.33 -2.25 -17.40
N ASN A 1049 -22.54 -1.37 -16.78
CA ASN A 1049 -21.50 -0.58 -17.46
C ASN A 1049 -20.28 -1.41 -17.91
N GLY A 1050 -20.18 -2.68 -17.49
CA GLY A 1050 -19.05 -3.58 -17.80
C GLY A 1050 -19.32 -4.68 -18.82
N CYS A 1051 -20.53 -4.81 -19.38
CA CYS A 1051 -20.91 -5.93 -20.25
C CYS A 1051 -20.92 -5.57 -21.76
N PRO A 1052 -20.10 -6.22 -22.61
CA PRO A 1052 -19.96 -5.84 -24.03
C PRO A 1052 -20.82 -6.63 -25.04
N SER A 1053 -21.65 -7.60 -24.66
CA SER A 1053 -22.33 -8.51 -25.61
C SER A 1053 -23.81 -8.20 -25.89
N VAL A 1054 -24.26 -8.44 -27.13
CA VAL A 1054 -25.60 -8.10 -27.66
C VAL A 1054 -26.75 -8.88 -26.98
N GLY A 1055 -26.50 -10.12 -26.55
CA GLY A 1055 -27.49 -10.91 -25.78
C GLY A 1055 -27.72 -10.39 -24.37
N VAL A 1056 -26.69 -9.79 -23.76
CA VAL A 1056 -26.71 -9.25 -22.39
C VAL A 1056 -27.49 -7.92 -22.32
N LEU A 1057 -27.60 -7.17 -23.42
CA LEU A 1057 -28.36 -5.92 -23.50
C LEU A 1057 -29.84 -6.06 -23.13
N ASN A 1058 -30.48 -7.19 -23.49
CA ASN A 1058 -31.89 -7.43 -23.15
C ASN A 1058 -32.06 -7.72 -21.64
N SER A 1059 -31.19 -8.55 -21.06
CA SER A 1059 -31.20 -8.83 -19.61
C SER A 1059 -30.87 -7.59 -18.79
N CYS A 1060 -29.95 -6.73 -19.26
CA CYS A 1060 -29.67 -5.43 -18.64
C CYS A 1060 -30.86 -4.48 -18.68
N ARG A 1061 -31.58 -4.41 -19.81
CA ARG A 1061 -32.78 -3.56 -19.95
C ARG A 1061 -33.91 -4.04 -19.02
N LEU A 1062 -34.12 -5.35 -18.92
CA LEU A 1062 -35.09 -5.95 -18.00
C LEU A 1062 -34.73 -5.66 -16.54
N LEU A 1063 -33.45 -5.76 -16.16
CA LEU A 1063 -32.99 -5.43 -14.82
C LEU A 1063 -33.23 -3.95 -14.45
N ILE A 1064 -32.97 -3.01 -15.36
CA ILE A 1064 -33.25 -1.57 -15.15
C ILE A 1064 -34.74 -1.33 -14.90
N ASN A 1065 -35.60 -1.99 -15.67
CA ASN A 1065 -37.05 -1.86 -15.54
C ASN A 1065 -37.54 -2.43 -14.19
N LEU A 1066 -37.04 -3.59 -13.78
CA LEU A 1066 -37.38 -4.18 -12.49
C LEU A 1066 -36.91 -3.32 -11.30
N ILE A 1067 -35.70 -2.74 -11.36
CA ILE A 1067 -35.21 -1.82 -10.32
C ILE A 1067 -36.13 -0.60 -10.17
N LYS A 1068 -36.66 -0.05 -11.27
CA LYS A 1068 -37.62 1.06 -11.22
C LYS A 1068 -38.95 0.67 -10.56
N CYS A 1069 -39.36 -0.60 -10.63
CA CYS A 1069 -40.59 -1.07 -9.99
C CYS A 1069 -40.48 -1.20 -8.47
N VAL A 1070 -39.28 -1.42 -7.92
CA VAL A 1070 -39.08 -1.65 -6.48
C VAL A 1070 -39.60 -0.47 -5.64
N GLY A 1071 -39.30 0.77 -6.04
CA GLY A 1071 -39.81 1.96 -5.35
C GLY A 1071 -41.34 2.05 -5.38
N SER A 1072 -41.96 1.74 -6.52
CA SER A 1072 -43.41 1.72 -6.66
C SER A 1072 -44.07 0.60 -5.85
N LEU A 1073 -43.49 -0.59 -5.83
CA LEU A 1073 -43.94 -1.71 -4.99
C LEU A 1073 -43.91 -1.34 -3.50
N ARG A 1074 -42.80 -0.73 -3.04
CA ARG A 1074 -42.64 -0.33 -1.65
C ARG A 1074 -43.69 0.71 -1.22
N LEU A 1075 -43.94 1.73 -2.05
CA LEU A 1075 -44.94 2.75 -1.77
C LEU A 1075 -46.35 2.16 -1.67
N SER A 1076 -46.69 1.18 -2.52
CA SER A 1076 -47.99 0.51 -2.49
C SER A 1076 -48.15 -0.37 -1.25
N LEU A 1077 -47.13 -1.13 -0.86
CA LEU A 1077 -47.13 -1.89 0.40
C LEU A 1077 -47.24 -0.97 1.63
N GLN A 1078 -46.56 0.19 1.63
CA GLN A 1078 -46.67 1.20 2.69
C GLN A 1078 -48.12 1.69 2.80
N GLN A 1079 -48.72 2.08 1.67
CA GLN A 1079 -50.10 2.56 1.61
C GLN A 1079 -51.11 1.51 2.12
N TRP A 1080 -50.99 0.25 1.68
CA TRP A 1080 -51.86 -0.83 2.15
C TRP A 1080 -51.72 -1.10 3.65
N SER A 1081 -50.50 -0.97 4.18
CA SER A 1081 -50.24 -1.12 5.62
C SER A 1081 -50.89 0.01 6.44
N VAL A 1082 -50.84 1.25 5.96
CA VAL A 1082 -51.49 2.42 6.60
C VAL A 1082 -53.01 2.24 6.63
N GLU A 1083 -53.60 1.80 5.53
CA GLU A 1083 -55.03 1.51 5.46
C GLU A 1083 -55.44 0.35 6.39
N SER A 1084 -54.66 -0.73 6.45
CA SER A 1084 -54.97 -1.89 7.29
C SER A 1084 -54.80 -1.64 8.78
N SER A 1085 -53.95 -0.67 9.16
CA SER A 1085 -53.69 -0.29 10.56
C SER A 1085 -54.61 0.82 11.06
N TYR A 1086 -55.42 1.42 10.18
CA TYR A 1086 -56.36 2.46 10.55
C TYR A 1086 -57.60 1.87 11.24
N SER A 1087 -57.91 2.34 12.45
CA SER A 1087 -59.12 1.91 13.16
C SER A 1087 -60.36 2.44 12.44
N HIS A 1088 -61.11 1.56 11.76
CA HIS A 1088 -62.30 1.95 11.01
C HIS A 1088 -63.39 2.51 11.94
N ASN A 1089 -63.74 3.77 11.74
CA ASN A 1089 -64.92 4.39 12.35
C ASN A 1089 -66.15 4.11 11.47
N PHE A 1090 -67.37 4.34 11.97
CA PHE A 1090 -68.63 4.20 11.20
C PHE A 1090 -68.66 4.94 9.85
N LYS A 1091 -67.77 5.93 9.65
CA LYS A 1091 -67.63 6.71 8.40
C LYS A 1091 -66.67 6.11 7.37
N THR A 1092 -65.79 5.17 7.74
CA THR A 1092 -64.77 4.58 6.86
C THR A 1092 -65.01 3.10 6.53
N GLN A 1093 -65.86 2.40 7.29
CA GLN A 1093 -66.29 1.02 6.98
C GLN A 1093 -66.87 0.80 5.57
N PRO A 1094 -67.67 1.72 4.97
CA PRO A 1094 -68.25 1.51 3.64
C PRO A 1094 -67.22 1.42 2.50
N PHE A 1095 -66.00 1.90 2.72
CA PHE A 1095 -64.95 1.95 1.70
C PHE A 1095 -64.00 0.74 1.75
N GLU A 1096 -64.15 -0.15 2.73
CA GLU A 1096 -63.31 -1.36 2.86
C GLU A 1096 -63.43 -2.32 1.65
N PRO A 1097 -64.62 -2.58 1.06
CA PRO A 1097 -64.75 -3.37 -0.17
C PRO A 1097 -64.09 -2.72 -1.39
N VAL A 1098 -64.14 -1.38 -1.46
CA VAL A 1098 -63.53 -0.59 -2.55
C VAL A 1098 -62.01 -0.63 -2.45
N LEU A 1099 -61.45 -0.47 -1.25
CA LEU A 1099 -60.00 -0.55 -1.04
C LEU A 1099 -59.46 -1.98 -1.26
N THR A 1100 -60.19 -3.01 -0.83
CA THR A 1100 -59.77 -4.41 -1.05
C THR A 1100 -59.79 -4.81 -2.53
N SER A 1101 -60.76 -4.31 -3.31
CA SER A 1101 -60.78 -4.52 -4.76
C SER A 1101 -59.71 -3.71 -5.50
N LEU A 1102 -59.44 -2.48 -5.06
CA LEU A 1102 -58.36 -1.64 -5.62
C LEU A 1102 -56.97 -2.27 -5.40
N ARG A 1103 -56.72 -2.83 -4.21
CA ARG A 1103 -55.49 -3.57 -3.90
C ARG A 1103 -55.26 -4.75 -4.85
N ARG A 1104 -56.31 -5.48 -5.21
CA ARG A 1104 -56.22 -6.59 -6.17
C ARG A 1104 -55.84 -6.11 -7.57
N VAL A 1105 -56.35 -4.96 -8.00
CA VAL A 1105 -55.97 -4.33 -9.27
C VAL A 1105 -54.49 -3.93 -9.23
N GLU A 1106 -54.05 -3.26 -8.17
CA GLU A 1106 -52.65 -2.83 -8.00
C GLU A 1106 -51.68 -4.02 -7.94
N GLU A 1107 -51.98 -5.06 -7.15
CA GLU A 1107 -51.19 -6.28 -7.04
C GLU A 1107 -51.04 -7.00 -8.39
N LYS A 1108 -52.14 -7.10 -9.15
CA LYS A 1108 -52.12 -7.72 -10.48
C LYS A 1108 -51.30 -6.94 -11.50
N VAL A 1109 -51.37 -5.60 -11.46
CA VAL A 1109 -50.58 -4.73 -12.36
C VAL A 1109 -49.08 -4.81 -12.02
N LEU A 1110 -48.73 -4.90 -10.72
CA LEU A 1110 -47.35 -5.10 -10.27
C LEU A 1110 -46.76 -6.44 -10.73
N ASP A 1111 -47.54 -7.53 -10.72
CA ASP A 1111 -47.10 -8.82 -11.26
C ASP A 1111 -46.90 -8.79 -12.78
N LEU A 1112 -47.77 -8.09 -13.51
CA LEU A 1112 -47.68 -7.97 -14.97
C LEU A 1112 -46.53 -7.05 -15.45
N LEU A 1113 -46.05 -6.14 -14.59
CA LEU A 1113 -44.91 -5.28 -14.88
C LEU A 1113 -43.60 -6.06 -15.09
N VAL A 1114 -43.50 -7.29 -14.55
CA VAL A 1114 -42.29 -8.12 -14.58
C VAL A 1114 -41.93 -8.60 -16.00
N GLU A 1115 -42.93 -8.81 -16.86
CA GLU A 1115 -42.77 -9.44 -18.19
C GLU A 1115 -43.27 -8.58 -19.35
N SER A 1116 -43.74 -7.34 -19.08
CA SER A 1116 -44.40 -6.53 -20.11
C SER A 1116 -43.42 -5.98 -21.17
N PRO A 1117 -43.69 -6.19 -22.49
CA PRO A 1117 -42.91 -5.59 -23.57
C PRO A 1117 -43.11 -4.07 -23.69
N SER A 1118 -44.15 -3.50 -23.06
CA SER A 1118 -44.50 -2.08 -23.07
C SER A 1118 -44.40 -1.43 -21.68
N PHE A 1119 -43.28 -1.67 -21.00
CA PHE A 1119 -43.00 -1.25 -19.63
C PHE A 1119 -43.35 0.22 -19.33
N ASP A 1120 -42.86 1.17 -20.15
CA ASP A 1120 -43.00 2.60 -19.85
C ASP A 1120 -44.46 3.09 -19.83
N VAL A 1121 -45.32 2.49 -20.65
CA VAL A 1121 -46.75 2.83 -20.74
C VAL A 1121 -47.49 2.27 -19.53
N LEU A 1122 -47.23 1.02 -19.19
CA LEU A 1122 -47.89 0.32 -18.08
C LEU A 1122 -47.43 0.86 -16.72
N PHE A 1123 -46.14 1.19 -16.59
CA PHE A 1123 -45.56 1.82 -15.39
C PHE A 1123 -46.12 3.23 -15.15
N LYS A 1124 -46.34 4.01 -16.23
CA LYS A 1124 -46.99 5.32 -16.12
C LYS A 1124 -48.45 5.19 -15.68
N ALA A 1125 -49.21 4.27 -16.29
CA ALA A 1125 -50.59 4.02 -15.91
C ALA A 1125 -50.72 3.56 -14.44
N TYR A 1126 -49.79 2.73 -13.97
CA TYR A 1126 -49.72 2.31 -12.57
C TYR A 1126 -49.44 3.48 -11.62
N ARG A 1127 -48.49 4.37 -11.96
CA ARG A 1127 -48.18 5.54 -11.14
C ARG A 1127 -49.36 6.48 -11.02
N ASP A 1128 -50.05 6.76 -12.13
CA ASP A 1128 -51.24 7.59 -12.15
C ASP A 1128 -52.34 6.98 -11.25
N LEU A 1129 -52.56 5.66 -11.34
CA LEU A 1129 -53.50 4.92 -10.49
C LEU A 1129 -53.13 5.06 -8.99
N PHE A 1130 -51.86 4.84 -8.64
CA PHE A 1130 -51.38 4.89 -7.26
C PHE A 1130 -51.42 6.31 -6.67
N GLU A 1131 -51.06 7.33 -7.44
CA GLU A 1131 -51.17 8.74 -7.02
C GLU A 1131 -52.63 9.10 -6.73
N HIS A 1132 -53.57 8.68 -7.58
CA HIS A 1132 -54.99 8.89 -7.31
C HIS A 1132 -55.50 8.05 -6.12
N HIS A 1133 -54.93 6.86 -5.88
CA HIS A 1133 -55.26 6.01 -4.72
C HIS A 1133 -54.87 6.70 -3.41
N THR A 1134 -53.63 7.17 -3.31
CA THR A 1134 -53.15 7.90 -2.13
C THR A 1134 -53.93 9.18 -1.88
N LEU A 1135 -54.25 9.95 -2.94
CA LEU A 1135 -55.10 11.14 -2.84
C LEU A 1135 -56.53 10.80 -2.39
N PHE A 1136 -57.09 9.70 -2.89
CA PHE A 1136 -58.40 9.21 -2.46
C PHE A 1136 -58.39 8.86 -0.97
N TRP A 1137 -57.42 8.08 -0.52
CA TRP A 1137 -57.29 7.72 0.90
C TRP A 1137 -57.10 8.94 1.82
N HIS A 1138 -56.23 9.89 1.45
CA HIS A 1138 -56.06 11.13 2.20
C HIS A 1138 -57.35 11.96 2.29
N SER A 1139 -58.15 11.98 1.21
CA SER A 1139 -59.44 12.66 1.19
C SER A 1139 -60.51 11.96 2.04
N VAL A 1140 -60.43 10.63 2.19
CA VAL A 1140 -61.27 9.82 3.09
C VAL A 1140 -60.94 10.12 4.56
N ILE A 1141 -59.65 10.20 4.93
CA ILE A 1141 -59.21 10.51 6.31
C ILE A 1141 -59.50 11.98 6.68
N SER A 1142 -59.18 12.93 5.79
CA SER A 1142 -59.28 14.38 6.07
C SER A 1142 -60.71 14.94 6.02
N SER A 1143 -61.70 14.10 5.73
CA SER A 1143 -63.12 14.48 5.63
C SER A 1143 -63.47 15.51 4.55
N GLN A 1144 -62.58 15.83 3.61
CA GLN A 1144 -62.84 16.79 2.52
C GLN A 1144 -63.73 16.16 1.43
N THR A 1145 -64.94 16.68 1.24
CA THR A 1145 -65.95 16.09 0.33
C THR A 1145 -65.67 16.37 -1.15
N GLU A 1146 -65.15 17.55 -1.48
CA GLU A 1146 -64.85 17.95 -2.87
C GLU A 1146 -63.64 17.18 -3.43
N CYS A 1147 -62.56 17.08 -2.65
CA CYS A 1147 -61.37 16.31 -3.00
C CYS A 1147 -61.67 14.82 -3.21
N ARG A 1148 -62.63 14.25 -2.45
CA ARG A 1148 -63.08 12.84 -2.58
C ARG A 1148 -63.71 12.54 -3.93
N LEU A 1149 -64.57 13.43 -4.43
CA LEU A 1149 -65.24 13.23 -5.72
C LEU A 1149 -64.27 13.37 -6.89
N ILE A 1150 -63.29 14.27 -6.78
CA ILE A 1150 -62.28 14.52 -7.82
C ILE A 1150 -61.26 13.36 -7.88
N SER A 1151 -60.74 12.92 -6.72
CA SER A 1151 -59.81 11.78 -6.66
C SER A 1151 -60.48 10.49 -7.12
N TRP A 1152 -61.75 10.27 -6.76
CA TRP A 1152 -62.54 9.13 -7.22
C TRP A 1152 -62.72 9.08 -8.74
N ARG A 1153 -63.15 10.19 -9.37
CA ARG A 1153 -63.32 10.25 -10.82
C ARG A 1153 -62.02 9.98 -11.57
N SER A 1154 -60.91 10.43 -11.01
CA SER A 1154 -59.57 10.23 -11.58
C SER A 1154 -59.14 8.76 -11.45
N LEU A 1155 -59.40 8.15 -10.29
CA LEU A 1155 -59.10 6.73 -10.03
C LEU A 1155 -59.94 5.78 -10.89
N MET A 1156 -61.22 6.08 -11.08
CA MET A 1156 -62.10 5.33 -12.00
C MET A 1156 -61.63 5.45 -13.45
N LYS A 1157 -61.19 6.64 -13.87
CA LYS A 1157 -60.65 6.86 -15.21
C LYS A 1157 -59.40 6.01 -15.44
N ASP A 1158 -58.54 5.86 -14.44
CA ASP A 1158 -57.33 5.05 -14.55
C ASP A 1158 -57.62 3.54 -14.46
N ALA A 1159 -58.57 3.12 -13.63
CA ALA A 1159 -59.06 1.74 -13.61
C ALA A 1159 -59.65 1.32 -14.98
N VAL A 1160 -60.39 2.20 -15.65
CA VAL A 1160 -60.93 1.94 -17.01
C VAL A 1160 -59.81 1.82 -18.05
N LYS A 1161 -58.73 2.61 -17.95
CA LYS A 1161 -57.56 2.46 -18.84
C LYS A 1161 -56.87 1.10 -18.66
N LEU A 1162 -56.93 0.53 -17.46
CA LEU A 1162 -56.32 -0.76 -17.12
C LEU A 1162 -57.23 -1.97 -17.41
N GLN A 1163 -58.49 -1.74 -17.78
CA GLN A 1163 -59.45 -2.80 -18.11
C GLN A 1163 -59.02 -3.66 -19.32
N GLY A 1164 -58.23 -3.09 -20.24
CA GLY A 1164 -57.63 -3.84 -21.36
C GLY A 1164 -56.51 -4.80 -20.95
N ILE A 1165 -56.04 -4.74 -19.70
CA ILE A 1165 -54.88 -5.50 -19.18
C ILE A 1165 -55.31 -6.42 -18.02
N CYS A 1166 -56.19 -5.94 -17.11
CA CYS A 1166 -56.72 -6.70 -15.96
C CYS A 1166 -58.27 -6.65 -15.92
N PRO A 1167 -58.98 -7.34 -16.83
CA PRO A 1167 -60.42 -7.17 -17.00
C PRO A 1167 -61.23 -7.63 -15.78
N ALA A 1168 -60.87 -8.77 -15.17
CA ALA A 1168 -61.63 -9.35 -14.05
C ALA A 1168 -61.51 -8.49 -12.78
N GLU A 1169 -60.32 -7.99 -12.46
CA GLU A 1169 -60.06 -7.18 -11.27
C GLU A 1169 -60.59 -5.75 -11.42
N ALA A 1170 -60.49 -5.15 -12.62
CA ALA A 1170 -61.04 -3.84 -12.90
C ALA A 1170 -62.58 -3.84 -12.86
N GLU A 1171 -63.23 -4.90 -13.34
CA GLU A 1171 -64.69 -5.08 -13.24
C GLU A 1171 -65.15 -5.29 -11.80
N LEU A 1172 -64.41 -6.05 -11.00
CA LEU A 1172 -64.67 -6.22 -9.56
C LEU A 1172 -64.53 -4.90 -8.79
N PHE A 1173 -63.57 -4.05 -9.16
CA PHE A 1173 -63.40 -2.72 -8.56
C PHE A 1173 -64.54 -1.75 -8.95
N GLN A 1174 -65.06 -1.86 -10.17
CA GLN A 1174 -66.23 -1.08 -10.59
C GLN A 1174 -67.52 -1.57 -9.90
N ALA A 1175 -67.61 -2.86 -9.60
CA ALA A 1175 -68.76 -3.48 -8.94
C ALA A 1175 -68.80 -3.24 -7.42
N SER A 1176 -67.65 -3.16 -6.75
CA SER A 1176 -67.54 -3.02 -5.28
C SER A 1176 -68.01 -1.67 -4.71
N PHE A 1177 -68.31 -0.71 -5.58
CA PHE A 1177 -68.86 0.61 -5.24
C PHE A 1177 -70.39 0.62 -5.14
N TRP A 1178 -71.07 -0.29 -5.84
CA TRP A 1178 -72.53 -0.45 -5.80
C TRP A 1178 -72.92 -1.37 -4.65
#